data_AF-A0A9P4GS72-F1
#
_entry.id   AF-A0A9P4GS72-F1
#
_cell.length_a   1.000
_cell.length_b   1.000
_cell.length_c   1.000
_cell.angle_alpha   90.00
_cell.angle_beta   90.00
_cell.angle_gamma   90.00
#
_symmetry.space_group_name_H-M   'P 1'
#
loop_
_entity.id
_entity.type
_entity.pdbx_description
1 polymer ?
#
loop_
_entity_poly.entity_id
_entity_poly.type
_entity_poly.pdbx_seq_one_letter_code
_entity_poly.pdbx_strand_id
1 'polypeptide(L)'
;MSFDVGRGAPRAPPLRLIRKPLFPPSGSLSYPSLTQAIDTAPRYAIMTTSASLEAWRNRLPDDDFSFGEISSHLVVLQTGTFTLDHNVLWPVEKQMMVYAEHIDIAESVTLPGRTLWLFCNKLTLGSSMVVVDVSGKSGTNGAPNATPKLEINGQNGGSVYLYVETLEENLVPITTLNPATGKPEYAGLYIYANGGDGGTGSTNTDASKNSGRGNNGGDPGKPGRIAVYFSDQTCNALVELANMMDGLVRITGDADWKTKIQALIDYKYSQDVQKQPVDQLKQALQAYITWHESFDSLNRELAGTPVGSAPGDLSASAIEARASIQEVLDRIMSSKCLPDITTTFSDDFTNFRRVVTNVRTNSDPSKAMELWTAYQTTADIMLKTLQSVHANKTGVLSQTLKTAFDAIQAEYENVTMNTAVTMSSAYQAEPGTSGTGGTGYGPGMVGQPGQKYTESGQHNATFLVRSGARYNLNTTIPIANAEQCQMLLNLADLQYFQATATGVFDKAKDMYTHLSRRLSFVPRLLERGNNESKLFAAYDDLHSLRIAFKPLVQLEGIKRRADLCLNRIQGKQDMLGYPPEWAPRRSFQFYLAGVERHIESIEALEKLLPAFSTSSQTAQATLERVKSDTDSHLKVLGSRITDLNGERGELNSSARVIAAYSPAIKKKRVLLGNLIKSAEKDIQNYTKVDPKAVIEALTMVVFCPNAAMAGVQAFGLFEKTSSSFQALDGSTVERKYVVNQFQKMDNKFESLTEGYKSRSDSTIDVDDPGADKILAAKDDIEDLIRKYKDAIRTGNAKAIHKEIDGYVDLIKRRNDAVFTYNAAVQVLGELKSEEAVYQKQQAAYGAEFIQIDKNLPVGRYYATKLINDARLSILMELTKGAKAIRYWALTTPESIKYDGYQKFPASAAIKAYRDGLIEAFDNCLKSYGSLIYNQFPKLTDREERGTNALGYCYKLNQTIVDTLKSSGKPDDIAASENRPASAGEGTDDTTGPGATDEPAPQPVDPNSKRLYEVFFEIPLVTKATTASEHSLAGYWDLRIDQIRVWLFGATVDSSSPKLRIKLEHLGTERIVKYEDGSIVSDPSTESQATNPALAVSERIFTFKHDHVAVNFEYNPLGILNIEDTSKAKIPSGQNFPGVYRGQNVDVRTETLAPMGPFGQWKLSVDASYHIHLDLSNLTGITIELWGSTAQF
;
A
#
# COMPACT_ATOMS: atom_id res chain seq x y z
N MET A 1 43.84 53.04 -8.41
CA MET A 1 43.78 54.52 -8.45
C MET A 1 42.49 54.95 -7.75
N SER A 2 42.61 55.95 -6.89
CA SER A 2 41.62 56.48 -5.97
C SER A 2 40.75 57.61 -6.56
N PHE A 3 39.65 57.89 -5.86
CA PHE A 3 38.80 59.10 -5.82
C PHE A 3 37.56 59.20 -6.75
N ASP A 4 36.40 59.04 -6.10
CA ASP A 4 35.43 60.10 -5.79
C ASP A 4 34.66 60.76 -6.95
N VAL A 5 33.34 60.52 -7.00
CA VAL A 5 32.36 61.45 -7.60
C VAL A 5 31.03 61.36 -6.83
N GLY A 6 30.61 62.50 -6.30
CA GLY A 6 29.33 62.67 -5.62
C GLY A 6 28.12 62.90 -6.54
N ARG A 7 26.96 62.62 -5.94
CA ARG A 7 25.62 63.24 -6.06
C ARG A 7 24.97 63.42 -7.44
N GLY A 8 23.80 62.78 -7.57
CA GLY A 8 22.60 63.43 -8.11
C GLY A 8 21.51 62.49 -8.64
N ALA A 9 20.48 62.16 -7.83
CA ALA A 9 19.08 61.87 -8.24
C ALA A 9 18.20 61.52 -7.01
N PRO A 10 16.87 61.74 -7.03
CA PRO A 10 16.07 62.14 -5.88
C PRO A 10 15.49 60.97 -5.06
N ARG A 11 15.43 61.15 -3.73
CA ARG A 11 14.66 60.28 -2.83
C ARG A 11 13.16 60.59 -2.95
N ALA A 12 12.37 59.62 -3.42
CA ALA A 12 10.94 59.56 -3.16
C ALA A 12 10.69 59.25 -1.65
N PRO A 13 9.62 59.80 -1.05
CA PRO A 13 9.41 59.76 0.40
C PRO A 13 9.00 58.37 0.90
N PRO A 14 9.30 58.02 2.16
CA PRO A 14 8.75 56.81 2.76
C PRO A 14 7.24 56.96 2.95
N LEU A 15 6.47 56.04 2.38
CA LEU A 15 5.05 55.86 2.66
C LEU A 15 4.87 55.54 4.16
N ARG A 16 4.60 56.59 4.95
CA ARG A 16 3.99 56.48 6.28
C ARG A 16 2.57 55.96 6.10
N LEU A 17 2.38 54.64 6.22
CA LEU A 17 1.06 54.09 6.52
C LEU A 17 0.72 54.42 7.98
N ILE A 18 -0.07 55.46 8.15
CA ILE A 18 -0.70 55.81 9.42
C ILE A 18 -1.70 54.69 9.76
N ARG A 19 -1.28 53.71 10.56
CA ARG A 19 -2.21 52.91 11.37
C ARG A 19 -2.15 53.45 12.80
N LYS A 20 -3.04 54.39 13.11
CA LYS A 20 -3.42 54.65 14.50
C LYS A 20 -4.34 53.50 14.93
N PRO A 21 -4.02 52.71 15.98
CA PRO A 21 -5.06 52.01 16.71
C PRO A 21 -5.86 53.07 17.47
N LEU A 22 -7.13 53.22 17.13
CA LEU A 22 -8.08 53.97 17.96
C LEU A 22 -8.37 53.12 19.21
N PHE A 23 -7.47 53.20 20.19
CA PHE A 23 -7.83 52.89 21.59
C PHE A 23 -8.45 54.15 22.20
N PRO A 24 -9.62 54.08 22.85
CA PRO A 24 -9.98 55.10 23.83
C PRO A 24 -9.05 54.98 25.06
N PRO A 25 -8.74 56.08 25.75
CA PRO A 25 -7.96 56.03 26.97
C PRO A 25 -8.79 55.39 28.08
N SER A 26 -8.20 54.42 28.79
CA SER A 26 -8.51 54.01 30.17
C SER A 26 -9.86 54.47 30.73
N GLY A 27 -10.93 53.79 30.33
CA GLY A 27 -12.24 53.87 30.96
C GLY A 27 -12.67 52.46 31.32
N SER A 28 -12.92 52.21 32.60
CA SER A 28 -13.50 50.96 33.10
C SER A 28 -14.87 50.75 32.48
N LEU A 29 -14.94 50.05 31.35
CA LEU A 29 -16.18 49.48 30.85
C LEU A 29 -16.44 48.22 31.67
N SER A 30 -17.32 48.35 32.67
CA SER A 30 -17.97 47.22 33.31
C SER A 30 -18.72 46.45 32.22
N TYR A 31 -18.22 45.26 31.85
CA TYR A 31 -19.03 44.30 31.12
C TYR A 31 -20.29 44.01 31.95
N PRO A 32 -21.49 43.98 31.35
CA PRO A 32 -22.67 43.50 32.07
C PRO A 32 -22.38 42.06 32.48
N SER A 33 -22.41 41.83 33.79
CA SER A 33 -22.25 40.51 34.39
C SER A 33 -23.28 39.56 33.76
N LEU A 34 -22.81 38.62 32.94
CA LEU A 34 -23.60 37.53 32.36
C LEU A 34 -23.98 36.47 33.42
N THR A 35 -24.05 36.88 34.69
CA THR A 35 -24.43 36.09 35.86
C THR A 35 -25.95 35.85 35.92
N GLN A 36 -26.77 36.59 35.15
CA GLN A 36 -28.22 36.46 35.19
C GLN A 36 -28.83 35.35 34.31
N ALA A 37 -28.03 34.63 33.50
CA ALA A 37 -28.52 33.49 32.70
C ALA A 37 -28.18 32.11 33.29
N ILE A 38 -27.39 32.05 34.37
CA ILE A 38 -26.86 30.79 34.94
C ILE A 38 -27.48 30.47 36.33
N ASP A 39 -28.20 31.42 36.94
CA ASP A 39 -28.61 31.34 38.35
C ASP A 39 -29.89 30.50 38.63
N THR A 40 -30.33 29.66 37.67
CA THR A 40 -31.49 28.76 37.86
C THR A 40 -31.15 27.26 37.91
N ALA A 41 -29.87 26.88 37.90
CA ALA A 41 -29.49 25.47 38.08
C ALA A 41 -29.57 25.05 39.57
N PRO A 42 -30.19 23.90 39.90
CA PRO A 42 -30.40 23.48 41.28
C PRO A 42 -29.07 23.22 42.01
N ARG A 43 -29.02 23.58 43.30
CA ARG A 43 -27.87 23.33 44.19
C ARG A 43 -27.60 21.82 44.28
N TYR A 44 -26.59 21.33 43.57
CA TYR A 44 -26.19 19.92 43.60
C TYR A 44 -25.52 19.56 44.93
N ALA A 45 -26.11 18.56 45.60
CA ALA A 45 -25.49 17.82 46.69
C ALA A 45 -24.20 17.14 46.20
N ILE A 46 -23.25 16.95 47.13
CA ILE A 46 -21.99 16.25 46.90
C ILE A 46 -22.31 14.77 46.59
N MET A 47 -22.60 14.44 45.33
CA MET A 47 -22.66 13.06 44.85
C MET A 47 -21.24 12.60 44.54
N THR A 48 -20.78 11.58 45.26
CA THR A 48 -19.39 11.09 45.21
C THR A 48 -19.09 10.17 44.03
N THR A 49 -20.06 9.76 43.22
CA THR A 49 -19.88 9.00 41.97
C THR A 49 -21.15 9.09 41.11
N SER A 50 -21.03 9.33 39.79
CA SER A 50 -22.21 9.30 38.90
C SER A 50 -22.57 7.89 38.45
N ALA A 51 -23.84 7.67 38.07
CA ALA A 51 -24.32 6.39 37.53
C ALA A 51 -23.52 5.96 36.28
N SER A 52 -23.05 6.92 35.48
CA SER A 52 -22.20 6.67 34.30
C SER A 52 -20.85 6.03 34.69
N LEU A 53 -20.21 6.51 35.76
CA LEU A 53 -18.93 5.97 36.23
C LEU A 53 -19.06 4.53 36.73
N GLU A 54 -20.15 4.23 37.42
CA GLU A 54 -20.45 2.86 37.88
C GLU A 54 -20.77 1.93 36.70
N ALA A 55 -21.53 2.41 35.72
CA ALA A 55 -21.78 1.68 34.48
C ALA A 55 -20.48 1.37 33.72
N TRP A 56 -19.54 2.32 33.64
CA TRP A 56 -18.24 2.10 32.99
C TRP A 56 -17.37 1.09 33.74
N ARG A 57 -17.33 1.14 35.08
CA ARG A 57 -16.62 0.14 35.90
C ARG A 57 -17.15 -1.28 35.70
N ASN A 58 -18.47 -1.40 35.50
CA ASN A 58 -19.14 -2.68 35.32
C ASN A 58 -19.13 -3.18 33.87
N ARG A 59 -18.83 -2.31 32.90
CA ARG A 59 -18.76 -2.68 31.48
C ARG A 59 -17.45 -3.41 31.19
N LEU A 60 -17.56 -4.60 30.58
CA LEU A 60 -16.39 -5.34 30.11
C LEU A 60 -15.77 -4.60 28.91
N PRO A 61 -14.45 -4.32 28.93
CA PRO A 61 -13.74 -3.79 27.77
C PRO A 61 -13.78 -4.70 26.56
N ASP A 62 -13.85 -4.10 25.38
CA ASP A 62 -13.85 -4.73 24.06
C ASP A 62 -13.25 -3.78 23.01
N ASP A 63 -13.38 -4.09 21.72
CA ASP A 63 -12.91 -3.23 20.62
C ASP A 63 -13.75 -1.95 20.43
N ASP A 64 -14.85 -1.77 21.18
CA ASP A 64 -15.68 -0.56 21.14
C ASP A 64 -15.42 0.38 22.30
N PHE A 65 -15.14 -0.16 23.48
CA PHE A 65 -15.04 0.59 24.73
C PHE A 65 -14.04 -0.03 25.70
N SER A 66 -13.29 0.81 26.40
CA SER A 66 -12.49 0.42 27.55
C SER A 66 -12.47 1.52 28.59
N PHE A 67 -12.43 1.14 29.86
CA PHE A 67 -12.34 2.04 31.00
C PHE A 67 -11.30 1.54 31.99
N GLY A 68 -10.56 2.46 32.61
CA GLY A 68 -9.71 2.12 33.75
C GLY A 68 -9.38 3.30 34.63
N GLU A 69 -8.94 2.95 35.84
CA GLU A 69 -8.81 3.88 36.96
C GLU A 69 -7.42 3.72 37.58
N ILE A 70 -6.62 4.78 37.50
CA ILE A 70 -5.32 4.93 38.15
C ILE A 70 -5.49 5.84 39.37
N SER A 71 -4.50 5.89 40.26
CA SER A 71 -4.54 6.73 41.46
C SER A 71 -4.94 8.18 41.18
N SER A 72 -4.45 8.77 40.09
CA SER A 72 -4.70 10.16 39.68
C SER A 72 -5.50 10.34 38.38
N HIS A 73 -5.83 9.27 37.65
CA HIS A 73 -6.44 9.36 36.32
C HIS A 73 -7.61 8.38 36.13
N LEU A 74 -8.59 8.80 35.33
CA LEU A 74 -9.64 7.98 34.75
C LEU A 74 -9.43 7.98 33.24
N VAL A 75 -9.39 6.82 32.61
CA VAL A 75 -9.11 6.69 31.17
C VAL A 75 -10.28 6.00 30.50
N VAL A 76 -10.86 6.64 29.50
CA VAL A 76 -11.93 6.13 28.64
C VAL A 76 -11.39 6.03 27.22
N LEU A 77 -11.46 4.84 26.64
CA LEU A 77 -11.11 4.57 25.24
C LEU A 77 -12.38 4.12 24.51
N GLN A 78 -12.64 4.69 23.34
CA GLN A 78 -13.84 4.40 22.56
C GLN A 78 -13.55 4.48 21.05
N THR A 79 -14.12 3.56 20.27
CA THR A 79 -14.07 3.63 18.79
C THR A 79 -15.35 4.22 18.18
N GLY A 80 -16.39 4.38 18.99
CA GLY A 80 -17.63 5.08 18.65
C GLY A 80 -17.73 6.49 19.25
N THR A 81 -18.92 6.84 19.71
CA THR A 81 -19.24 8.16 20.28
C THR A 81 -19.22 8.17 21.80
N PHE A 82 -18.41 9.05 22.39
CA PHE A 82 -18.49 9.41 23.80
C PHE A 82 -19.35 10.67 23.97
N THR A 83 -20.33 10.63 24.87
CA THR A 83 -21.19 11.79 25.16
C THR A 83 -20.78 12.43 26.48
N LEU A 84 -20.47 13.73 26.45
CA LEU A 84 -20.23 14.57 27.62
C LEU A 84 -21.49 15.37 27.93
N ASP A 85 -22.08 15.11 29.11
CA ASP A 85 -23.27 15.77 29.62
C ASP A 85 -23.12 16.09 31.13
N HIS A 86 -24.14 16.68 31.76
CA HIS A 86 -24.11 16.99 33.19
C HIS A 86 -24.03 15.75 34.11
N ASN A 87 -24.26 14.54 33.60
CA ASN A 87 -24.20 13.29 34.37
C ASN A 87 -22.79 12.70 34.43
N VAL A 88 -21.85 13.18 33.61
CA VAL A 88 -20.45 12.74 33.66
C VAL A 88 -19.70 13.49 34.76
N LEU A 89 -19.69 12.93 35.97
CA LEU A 89 -19.00 13.48 37.14
C LEU A 89 -18.00 12.49 37.73
N TRP A 90 -16.84 13.00 38.14
CA TRP A 90 -15.77 12.23 38.79
C TRP A 90 -15.14 13.00 39.96
N PRO A 91 -14.30 12.36 40.80
CA PRO A 91 -13.63 13.04 41.90
C PRO A 91 -12.65 14.13 41.43
N VAL A 92 -12.59 15.26 42.14
CA VAL A 92 -11.79 16.44 41.73
C VAL A 92 -10.29 16.20 41.77
N GLU A 93 -9.85 15.24 42.59
CA GLU A 93 -8.46 14.79 42.69
C GLU A 93 -8.01 13.92 41.50
N LYS A 94 -8.95 13.50 40.64
CA LYS A 94 -8.68 12.70 39.45
C LYS A 94 -8.83 13.51 38.18
N GLN A 95 -7.98 13.21 37.20
CA GLN A 95 -8.08 13.73 35.85
C GLN A 95 -8.83 12.72 34.97
N MET A 96 -9.72 13.17 34.10
CA MET A 96 -10.40 12.29 33.14
C MET A 96 -9.79 12.46 31.75
N MET A 97 -9.41 11.35 31.12
CA MET A 97 -8.88 11.30 29.76
C MET A 97 -9.79 10.45 28.88
N VAL A 98 -10.28 11.03 27.80
CA VAL A 98 -11.20 10.40 26.86
C VAL A 98 -10.57 10.39 25.47
N TYR A 99 -10.32 9.20 24.92
CA TYR A 99 -9.96 9.00 23.52
C TYR A 99 -11.13 8.33 22.81
N ALA A 100 -11.78 9.03 21.88
CA ALA A 100 -12.95 8.52 21.16
C ALA A 100 -12.87 8.86 19.66
N GLU A 101 -13.50 8.10 18.77
CA GLU A 101 -13.62 8.58 17.37
C GLU A 101 -14.48 9.82 17.30
N HIS A 102 -15.60 9.81 18.02
CA HIS A 102 -16.54 10.93 18.08
C HIS A 102 -16.73 11.34 19.54
N ILE A 103 -16.69 12.64 19.81
CA ILE A 103 -17.12 13.19 21.09
C ILE A 103 -18.31 14.09 20.81
N ASP A 104 -19.37 13.89 21.58
CA ASP A 104 -20.57 14.72 21.54
C ASP A 104 -20.70 15.47 22.86
N ILE A 105 -20.61 16.80 22.84
CA ILE A 105 -20.87 17.63 24.01
C ILE A 105 -22.35 18.02 23.94
N ALA A 106 -23.18 17.20 24.58
CA ALA A 106 -24.63 17.26 24.43
C ALA A 106 -25.23 18.59 24.92
N GLU A 107 -24.59 19.22 25.91
CA GLU A 107 -25.04 20.47 26.51
C GLU A 107 -23.88 21.22 27.19
N SER A 108 -24.14 22.41 27.71
CA SER A 108 -23.15 23.12 28.54
C SER A 108 -22.96 22.43 29.89
N VAL A 109 -21.72 22.17 30.27
CA VAL A 109 -21.36 21.42 31.48
C VAL A 109 -20.50 22.24 32.44
N THR A 110 -20.77 22.12 33.74
CA THR A 110 -19.97 22.75 34.81
C THR A 110 -19.31 21.67 35.66
N LEU A 111 -17.98 21.63 35.61
CA LEU A 111 -17.11 20.59 36.14
C LEU A 111 -16.06 21.21 37.08
N PRO A 112 -16.46 21.81 38.21
CA PRO A 112 -15.63 22.77 38.90
C PRO A 112 -14.36 22.15 39.47
N GLY A 113 -13.22 22.79 39.19
CA GLY A 113 -11.89 22.37 39.63
C GLY A 113 -11.36 21.08 38.96
N ARG A 114 -12.07 20.51 37.98
CA ARG A 114 -11.71 19.21 37.38
C ARG A 114 -10.80 19.34 36.17
N THR A 115 -9.92 18.36 36.00
CA THR A 115 -9.09 18.27 34.79
C THR A 115 -9.67 17.27 33.81
N LEU A 116 -9.93 17.73 32.59
CA LEU A 116 -10.56 16.98 31.50
C LEU A 116 -9.65 16.98 30.27
N TRP A 117 -9.42 15.81 29.69
CA TRP A 117 -8.71 15.63 28.44
C TRP A 117 -9.63 14.92 27.44
N LEU A 118 -9.83 15.53 26.28
CA LEU A 118 -10.70 15.04 25.21
C LEU A 118 -9.88 14.91 23.93
N PHE A 119 -9.85 13.72 23.34
CA PHE A 119 -9.12 13.44 22.10
C PHE A 119 -10.06 12.74 21.13
N CYS A 120 -10.31 13.34 19.97
CA CYS A 120 -11.20 12.74 18.98
C CYS A 120 -10.88 13.03 17.53
N ASN A 121 -11.46 12.22 16.63
CA ASN A 121 -11.49 12.54 15.21
C ASN A 121 -12.44 13.72 14.95
N LYS A 122 -13.66 13.62 15.51
CA LYS A 122 -14.73 14.58 15.32
C LYS A 122 -15.38 14.96 16.66
N LEU A 123 -15.72 16.24 16.78
CA LEU A 123 -16.41 16.81 17.93
C LEU A 123 -17.74 17.43 17.47
N THR A 124 -18.84 17.11 18.14
CA THR A 124 -20.17 17.70 17.89
C THR A 124 -20.69 18.43 19.13
N LEU A 125 -21.53 19.45 18.90
CA LEU A 125 -22.18 20.23 19.95
C LEU A 125 -23.69 19.99 19.87
N GLY A 126 -24.33 19.68 21.00
CA GLY A 126 -25.78 19.47 21.08
C GLY A 126 -26.62 20.75 20.92
N SER A 127 -25.98 21.92 20.98
CA SER A 127 -26.60 23.24 20.77
C SER A 127 -25.68 24.17 19.98
N SER A 128 -26.22 25.31 19.51
CA SER A 128 -25.43 26.30 18.76
C SER A 128 -24.31 26.92 19.58
N MET A 129 -24.47 27.01 20.89
CA MET A 129 -23.47 27.43 21.87
C MET A 129 -23.36 26.38 22.96
N VAL A 130 -22.13 25.97 23.28
CA VAL A 130 -21.85 25.04 24.39
C VAL A 130 -20.70 25.60 25.22
N VAL A 131 -20.83 25.53 26.54
CA VAL A 131 -19.80 25.94 27.49
C VAL A 131 -19.28 24.72 28.25
N VAL A 132 -17.96 24.51 28.25
CA VAL A 132 -17.28 23.59 29.16
C VAL A 132 -16.59 24.41 30.24
N ASP A 133 -17.19 24.48 31.42
CA ASP A 133 -16.71 25.29 32.53
C ASP A 133 -16.08 24.41 33.61
N VAL A 134 -14.75 24.41 33.70
CA VAL A 134 -13.99 23.75 34.76
C VAL A 134 -13.55 24.72 35.87
N SER A 135 -14.12 25.92 35.92
CA SER A 135 -13.72 26.96 36.88
C SER A 135 -13.88 26.53 38.33
N GLY A 136 -13.06 27.08 39.21
CA GLY A 136 -13.09 26.78 40.63
C GLY A 136 -14.39 27.28 41.27
N LYS A 137 -14.88 26.57 42.28
CA LYS A 137 -16.02 27.06 43.07
C LYS A 137 -15.63 28.30 43.85
N SER A 138 -16.48 29.32 43.82
CA SER A 138 -16.34 30.47 44.70
C SER A 138 -16.47 30.05 46.18
N GLY A 139 -15.69 30.71 47.02
CA GLY A 139 -15.73 30.56 48.46
C GLY A 139 -17.08 31.01 49.04
N THR A 140 -17.43 30.42 50.17
CA THR A 140 -18.67 30.74 50.86
C THR A 140 -18.56 32.08 51.58
N ASN A 141 -19.58 32.93 51.44
CA ASN A 141 -19.68 34.15 52.24
C ASN A 141 -19.87 33.78 53.71
N GLY A 142 -19.11 34.43 54.58
CA GLY A 142 -19.16 34.19 56.02
C GLY A 142 -20.53 34.56 56.62
N ALA A 143 -21.15 33.61 57.32
CA ALA A 143 -22.38 33.88 58.05
C ALA A 143 -22.14 34.85 59.23
N PRO A 144 -23.07 35.76 59.55
CA PRO A 144 -22.90 36.71 60.65
C PRO A 144 -22.55 36.02 61.97
N ASN A 145 -21.56 36.56 62.70
CA ASN A 145 -21.06 36.06 63.99
C ASN A 145 -20.50 34.63 63.99
N ALA A 146 -20.25 34.03 62.81
CA ALA A 146 -19.64 32.73 62.70
C ALA A 146 -18.11 32.80 62.87
N THR A 147 -17.54 31.75 63.47
CA THR A 147 -16.09 31.53 63.45
C THR A 147 -15.64 31.32 61.99
N PRO A 148 -14.49 31.86 61.55
CA PRO A 148 -14.03 31.69 60.17
C PRO A 148 -13.96 30.20 59.81
N LYS A 149 -14.59 29.81 58.70
CA LYS A 149 -14.43 28.48 58.10
C LYS A 149 -13.36 28.54 57.02
N LEU A 150 -12.63 27.45 56.80
CA LEU A 150 -11.70 27.28 55.66
C LEU A 150 -12.40 27.39 54.30
N GLU A 151 -13.73 27.25 54.26
CA GLU A 151 -14.57 27.30 53.05
C GLU A 151 -14.78 28.72 52.50
N ILE A 152 -14.12 29.75 53.05
CA ILE A 152 -14.19 31.12 52.53
C ILE A 152 -13.28 31.31 51.30
N ASN A 153 -12.25 30.49 51.11
CA ASN A 153 -11.36 30.61 49.96
C ASN A 153 -12.00 30.07 48.69
N GLY A 154 -11.75 30.73 47.56
CA GLY A 154 -12.08 30.23 46.23
C GLY A 154 -11.23 29.00 45.90
N GLN A 155 -11.84 28.03 45.23
CA GLN A 155 -11.14 26.82 44.78
C GLN A 155 -10.38 27.10 43.49
N ASN A 156 -9.30 26.35 43.24
CA ASN A 156 -8.56 26.46 41.98
C ASN A 156 -9.43 26.01 40.80
N GLY A 157 -9.23 26.65 39.65
CA GLY A 157 -9.75 26.21 38.36
C GLY A 157 -9.15 24.87 37.94
N GLY A 158 -9.96 24.08 37.25
CA GLY A 158 -9.56 22.84 36.59
C GLY A 158 -8.86 23.10 35.26
N SER A 159 -8.57 22.07 34.49
CA SER A 159 -7.89 22.23 33.18
C SER A 159 -8.60 21.47 32.07
N VAL A 160 -8.56 21.98 30.84
CA VAL A 160 -9.11 21.34 29.66
C VAL A 160 -8.01 21.16 28.61
N TYR A 161 -7.81 19.93 28.17
CA TYR A 161 -6.96 19.58 27.04
C TYR A 161 -7.85 18.98 25.97
N LEU A 162 -7.87 19.58 24.78
CA LEU A 162 -8.74 19.15 23.69
C LEU A 162 -7.89 18.90 22.45
N TYR A 163 -8.05 17.75 21.82
CA TYR A 163 -7.53 17.45 20.49
C TYR A 163 -8.68 17.04 19.57
N VAL A 164 -8.86 17.76 18.46
CA VAL A 164 -9.85 17.46 17.42
C VAL A 164 -9.17 17.30 16.09
N GLU A 165 -9.17 16.08 15.55
CA GLU A 165 -8.48 15.76 14.30
C GLU A 165 -9.11 16.44 13.08
N THR A 166 -10.42 16.66 13.11
CA THR A 166 -11.18 17.35 12.05
C THR A 166 -12.10 18.40 12.68
N LEU A 167 -11.65 19.65 12.71
CA LEU A 167 -12.40 20.79 13.22
C LEU A 167 -13.56 21.12 12.26
N GLU A 168 -14.76 21.20 12.81
CA GLU A 168 -15.95 21.72 12.11
C GLU A 168 -16.13 23.21 12.41
N GLU A 169 -16.64 23.99 11.45
CA GLU A 169 -16.79 25.45 11.58
C GLU A 169 -17.66 25.86 12.77
N ASN A 170 -18.70 25.09 13.08
CA ASN A 170 -19.60 25.32 14.21
C ASN A 170 -18.93 25.13 15.58
N LEU A 171 -17.68 24.66 15.64
CA LEU A 171 -16.90 24.59 16.88
C LEU A 171 -16.18 25.90 17.17
N VAL A 172 -15.90 26.72 16.15
CA VAL A 172 -15.19 27.99 16.30
C VAL A 172 -16.10 28.99 17.01
N PRO A 173 -15.66 29.60 18.12
CA PRO A 173 -16.46 30.60 18.83
C PRO A 173 -16.72 31.81 17.96
N ILE A 174 -18.00 32.15 17.79
CA ILE A 174 -18.43 33.33 17.06
C ILE A 174 -19.34 34.14 17.98
N THR A 175 -19.12 35.45 18.01
CA THR A 175 -20.04 36.42 18.61
C THR A 175 -20.53 37.35 17.51
N THR A 176 -21.80 37.22 17.12
CA THR A 176 -22.47 38.12 16.18
C THR A 176 -23.38 39.08 16.95
N LEU A 177 -23.68 40.25 16.40
CA LEU A 177 -24.78 41.06 16.92
C LEU A 177 -26.06 40.66 16.21
N ASN A 178 -27.08 40.25 16.97
CA ASN A 178 -28.40 40.04 16.40
C ASN A 178 -28.91 41.38 15.84
N PRO A 179 -29.19 41.47 14.54
CA PRO A 179 -29.55 42.73 13.90
C PRO A 179 -30.91 43.28 14.38
N ALA A 180 -31.80 42.42 14.89
CA ALA A 180 -33.10 42.83 15.42
C ALA A 180 -33.03 43.33 16.87
N THR A 181 -32.13 42.78 17.69
CA THR A 181 -32.08 43.10 19.14
C THR A 181 -30.86 43.94 19.55
N GLY A 182 -29.85 44.04 18.69
CA GLY A 182 -28.55 44.65 19.01
C GLY A 182 -27.77 43.91 20.10
N LYS A 183 -28.23 42.72 20.52
CA LYS A 183 -27.57 41.89 21.55
C LYS A 183 -26.59 40.92 20.91
N PRO A 184 -25.49 40.57 21.60
CA PRO A 184 -24.60 39.53 21.12
C PRO A 184 -25.31 38.16 21.12
N GLU A 185 -25.23 37.46 20.00
CA GLU A 185 -25.52 36.05 19.84
C GLU A 185 -24.21 35.28 19.83
N TYR A 186 -24.15 34.23 20.62
CA TYR A 186 -22.98 33.40 20.76
C TYR A 186 -23.24 32.05 20.07
N ALA A 187 -22.24 31.59 19.33
CA ALA A 187 -22.18 30.25 18.77
C ALA A 187 -20.77 29.66 18.97
N GLY A 188 -20.66 28.34 18.92
CA GLY A 188 -19.40 27.61 19.08
C GLY A 188 -19.14 27.08 20.48
N LEU A 189 -17.91 26.58 20.67
CA LEU A 189 -17.46 25.96 21.91
C LEU A 189 -16.70 26.97 22.78
N TYR A 190 -17.23 27.31 23.95
CA TYR A 190 -16.57 28.14 24.95
C TYR A 190 -15.98 27.27 26.06
N ILE A 191 -14.79 27.63 26.55
CA ILE A 191 -14.08 26.87 27.59
C ILE A 191 -13.61 27.83 28.68
N TYR A 192 -13.96 27.55 29.93
CA TYR A 192 -13.60 28.37 31.09
C TYR A 192 -12.86 27.53 32.13
N ALA A 193 -11.76 28.07 32.63
CA ALA A 193 -10.88 27.48 33.63
C ALA A 193 -10.46 28.51 34.69
N ASN A 194 -11.40 29.37 35.09
CA ASN A 194 -11.13 30.46 36.01
C ASN A 194 -10.90 29.95 37.43
N GLY A 195 -10.16 30.71 38.24
CA GLY A 195 -10.13 30.51 39.68
C GLY A 195 -11.47 30.90 40.31
N GLY A 196 -11.90 30.19 41.35
CA GLY A 196 -13.09 30.56 42.11
C GLY A 196 -12.86 31.85 42.90
N ASP A 197 -13.89 32.68 43.04
CA ASP A 197 -13.78 33.90 43.84
C ASP A 197 -13.61 33.59 45.33
N GLY A 198 -12.88 34.42 46.06
CA GLY A 198 -12.88 34.39 47.51
C GLY A 198 -14.22 34.85 48.07
N GLY A 199 -14.76 34.13 49.03
CA GLY A 199 -15.96 34.49 49.78
C GLY A 199 -15.72 35.71 50.67
N THR A 200 -16.79 36.46 50.93
CA THR A 200 -16.71 37.62 51.84
C THR A 200 -16.53 37.16 53.28
N GLY A 201 -15.70 37.88 54.05
CA GLY A 201 -15.53 37.61 55.47
C GLY A 201 -16.84 37.85 56.24
N SER A 202 -17.09 37.09 57.31
CA SER A 202 -18.31 37.26 58.09
C SER A 202 -18.34 38.58 58.85
N THR A 203 -19.52 39.18 58.93
CA THR A 203 -19.79 40.32 59.79
C THR A 203 -19.79 39.92 61.26
N ASN A 204 -19.11 40.67 62.12
CA ASN A 204 -19.15 40.50 63.57
C ASN A 204 -19.97 41.62 64.20
N THR A 205 -21.09 41.27 64.84
CA THR A 205 -22.01 42.20 65.51
C THR A 205 -21.94 42.11 67.03
N ASP A 206 -21.04 41.30 67.59
CA ASP A 206 -20.92 41.06 69.03
C ASP A 206 -19.66 41.72 69.60
N ALA A 207 -19.86 42.77 70.39
CA ALA A 207 -18.79 43.52 71.05
C ALA A 207 -18.04 42.72 72.13
N SER A 208 -18.60 41.59 72.59
CA SER A 208 -18.07 40.80 73.71
C SER A 208 -17.02 39.75 73.32
N LYS A 209 -16.82 39.49 72.03
CA LYS A 209 -15.82 38.52 71.52
C LYS A 209 -14.56 39.24 71.03
N ASN A 210 -13.40 38.81 71.54
CA ASN A 210 -12.10 39.50 71.40
C ASN A 210 -11.79 39.97 69.96
N SER A 211 -11.98 41.28 69.77
CA SER A 211 -11.51 42.22 68.73
C SER A 211 -12.63 43.03 68.06
N GLY A 212 -13.90 42.59 68.09
CA GLY A 212 -15.01 43.26 67.38
C GLY A 212 -14.81 43.42 65.87
N ARG A 213 -13.74 42.85 65.31
CA ARG A 213 -13.34 42.95 63.90
C ARG A 213 -14.08 41.91 63.08
N GLY A 214 -14.47 42.28 61.86
CA GLY A 214 -14.97 41.31 60.89
C GLY A 214 -13.86 40.34 60.46
N ASN A 215 -14.25 39.14 60.03
CA ASN A 215 -13.29 38.13 59.59
C ASN A 215 -12.66 38.52 58.25
N ASN A 216 -11.45 38.02 57.96
CA ASN A 216 -10.81 38.25 56.66
C ASN A 216 -11.66 37.63 55.53
N GLY A 217 -11.60 38.25 54.35
CA GLY A 217 -12.14 37.67 53.13
C GLY A 217 -11.27 36.49 52.68
N GLY A 218 -11.86 35.59 51.90
CA GLY A 218 -11.14 34.44 51.39
C GLY A 218 -10.19 34.78 50.25
N ASP A 219 -9.13 34.00 50.13
CA ASP A 219 -8.20 34.06 49.01
C ASP A 219 -8.90 33.58 47.74
N PRO A 220 -8.61 34.16 46.56
CA PRO A 220 -9.10 33.64 45.30
C PRO A 220 -8.42 32.33 44.92
N GLY A 221 -9.13 31.53 44.15
CA GLY A 221 -8.58 30.35 43.49
C GLY A 221 -7.59 30.72 42.40
N LYS A 222 -6.61 29.85 42.17
CA LYS A 222 -5.71 29.94 41.02
C LYS A 222 -6.45 29.55 39.74
N PRO A 223 -6.17 30.19 38.60
CA PRO A 223 -6.70 29.75 37.32
C PRO A 223 -6.06 28.42 36.91
N GLY A 224 -6.75 27.69 36.04
CA GLY A 224 -6.25 26.46 35.45
C GLY A 224 -5.63 26.66 34.07
N ARG A 225 -5.72 25.63 33.22
CA ARG A 225 -5.11 25.62 31.89
C ARG A 225 -6.08 25.14 30.82
N ILE A 226 -6.06 25.80 29.67
CA ILE A 226 -6.79 25.39 28.47
C ILE A 226 -5.77 25.18 27.34
N ALA A 227 -5.74 24.01 26.74
CA ALA A 227 -4.91 23.73 25.58
C ALA A 227 -5.71 22.98 24.52
N VAL A 228 -6.01 23.67 23.42
CA VAL A 228 -6.77 23.11 22.30
C VAL A 228 -5.83 22.87 21.12
N TYR A 229 -5.89 21.67 20.56
CA TYR A 229 -5.16 21.25 19.39
C TYR A 229 -6.15 20.81 18.33
N PHE A 230 -5.99 21.25 17.10
CA PHE A 230 -6.93 20.88 16.05
C PHE A 230 -6.27 20.76 14.69
N SER A 231 -6.89 20.03 13.77
CA SER A 231 -6.60 20.12 12.34
C SER A 231 -7.92 20.43 11.62
N ASP A 232 -7.86 21.17 10.52
CA ASP A 232 -9.03 21.51 9.71
C ASP A 232 -8.81 21.11 8.23
N GLN A 233 -9.79 21.40 7.38
CA GLN A 233 -9.66 21.16 5.94
C GLN A 233 -8.58 22.03 5.30
N THR A 234 -8.39 23.25 5.81
CA THR A 234 -7.36 24.21 5.37
C THR A 234 -5.95 23.65 5.55
N CYS A 235 -5.66 23.00 6.68
CA CYS A 235 -4.41 22.28 6.93
C CYS A 235 -4.20 21.12 5.95
N ASN A 236 -5.27 20.39 5.60
CA ASN A 236 -5.19 19.29 4.64
C ASN A 236 -4.91 19.80 3.22
N ALA A 237 -5.61 20.85 2.81
CA ALA A 237 -5.39 21.50 1.53
C ALA A 237 -3.97 22.07 1.41
N LEU A 238 -3.43 22.65 2.50
CA LEU A 238 -2.04 23.11 2.54
C LEU A 238 -1.04 21.97 2.31
N VAL A 239 -1.23 20.83 2.99
CA VAL A 239 -0.39 19.64 2.82
C VAL A 239 -0.51 19.07 1.41
N GLU A 240 -1.72 18.98 0.88
CA GLU A 240 -1.98 18.47 -0.46
C GLU A 240 -1.29 19.35 -1.50
N LEU A 241 -1.42 20.67 -1.37
CA LEU A 241 -0.77 21.65 -2.23
C LEU A 241 0.77 21.55 -2.13
N ALA A 242 1.31 21.42 -0.91
CA ALA A 242 2.74 21.22 -0.69
C ALA A 242 3.24 19.91 -1.31
N ASN A 243 2.47 18.82 -1.23
CA ASN A 243 2.81 17.55 -1.85
C ASN A 243 2.74 17.63 -3.39
N MET A 244 1.75 18.32 -3.95
CA MET A 244 1.65 18.56 -5.40
C MET A 244 2.84 19.40 -5.89
N MET A 245 3.25 20.41 -5.14
CA MET A 245 4.42 21.23 -5.44
C MET A 245 5.74 20.49 -5.28
N ASP A 246 5.93 19.71 -4.21
CA ASP A 246 7.10 18.84 -4.07
C ASP A 246 7.13 17.80 -5.20
N GLY A 247 5.98 17.31 -5.63
CA GLY A 247 5.80 16.46 -6.81
C GLY A 247 6.19 17.13 -8.14
N LEU A 248 6.08 18.44 -8.28
CA LEU A 248 6.57 19.18 -9.45
C LEU A 248 8.10 19.29 -9.47
N VAL A 249 8.71 19.43 -8.29
CA VAL A 249 10.16 19.66 -8.15
C VAL A 249 10.93 18.34 -8.12
N ARG A 250 10.35 17.30 -7.52
CA ARG A 250 10.98 15.98 -7.39
C ARG A 250 10.54 15.04 -8.50
N ILE A 251 11.43 14.08 -8.77
CA ILE A 251 11.11 12.90 -9.57
C ILE A 251 10.28 11.95 -8.70
N THR A 252 9.03 12.31 -8.44
CA THR A 252 8.08 11.46 -7.72
C THR A 252 6.81 11.31 -8.56
N GLY A 253 6.19 10.12 -8.47
CA GLY A 253 5.00 9.78 -9.25
C GLY A 253 5.25 9.53 -10.75
N ASP A 254 4.14 9.29 -11.44
CA ASP A 254 4.13 8.82 -12.83
C ASP A 254 3.72 9.90 -13.84
N ALA A 255 3.08 10.97 -13.37
CA ALA A 255 2.69 12.09 -14.21
C ALA A 255 3.90 12.92 -14.67
N ASP A 256 3.88 13.36 -15.92
CA ASP A 256 4.78 14.40 -16.43
C ASP A 256 4.52 15.75 -15.74
N TRP A 257 5.44 16.69 -15.93
CA TRP A 257 5.33 18.00 -15.30
C TRP A 257 4.09 18.79 -15.78
N LYS A 258 3.61 18.56 -17.01
CA LYS A 258 2.42 19.22 -17.58
C LYS A 258 1.14 18.79 -16.86
N THR A 259 0.95 17.49 -16.71
CA THR A 259 -0.20 16.89 -16.03
C THR A 259 -0.25 17.36 -14.58
N LYS A 260 0.91 17.46 -13.93
CA LYS A 260 1.03 18.01 -12.57
C LYS A 260 0.71 19.51 -12.50
N ILE A 261 1.16 20.31 -13.48
CA ILE A 261 0.78 21.73 -13.58
C ILE A 261 -0.73 21.88 -13.78
N GLN A 262 -1.31 21.08 -14.67
CA GLN A 262 -2.75 21.11 -14.94
C GLN A 262 -3.54 20.74 -13.69
N ALA A 263 -3.12 19.71 -12.95
CA ALA A 263 -3.72 19.34 -11.68
C ALA A 263 -3.68 20.49 -10.65
N LEU A 264 -2.61 21.28 -10.61
CA LEU A 264 -2.50 22.46 -9.74
C LEU A 264 -3.36 23.65 -10.19
N ILE A 265 -3.56 23.82 -11.49
CA ILE A 265 -4.48 24.84 -12.03
C ILE A 265 -5.93 24.48 -11.72
N ASP A 266 -6.27 23.20 -11.89
CA ASP A 266 -7.60 22.64 -11.65
C ASP A 266 -7.90 22.39 -10.16
N TYR A 267 -6.88 22.53 -9.31
CA TYR A 267 -7.01 22.38 -7.87
C TYR A 267 -8.08 23.34 -7.33
N LYS A 268 -8.97 22.80 -6.49
CA LYS A 268 -10.04 23.56 -5.85
C LYS A 268 -9.52 24.14 -4.54
N TYR A 269 -9.02 25.36 -4.61
CA TYR A 269 -8.57 26.13 -3.45
C TYR A 269 -9.73 26.40 -2.47
N SER A 270 -9.41 26.51 -1.18
CA SER A 270 -10.41 26.85 -0.15
C SER A 270 -11.00 28.23 -0.43
N GLN A 271 -12.29 28.41 -0.12
CA GLN A 271 -12.96 29.71 -0.22
C GLN A 271 -12.41 30.73 0.80
N ASP A 272 -11.79 30.25 1.88
CA ASP A 272 -11.19 31.09 2.91
C ASP A 272 -9.86 31.73 2.49
N VAL A 273 -9.26 31.23 1.41
CA VAL A 273 -8.00 31.76 0.88
C VAL A 273 -8.29 32.92 -0.06
N GLN A 274 -7.56 34.03 0.11
CA GLN A 274 -7.69 35.18 -0.77
C GLN A 274 -7.46 34.79 -2.24
N LYS A 275 -8.31 35.34 -3.11
CA LYS A 275 -8.25 35.09 -4.55
C LYS A 275 -6.92 35.55 -5.17
N GLN A 276 -6.32 36.63 -4.67
CA GLN A 276 -5.10 37.21 -5.26
C GLN A 276 -3.91 36.25 -5.28
N PRO A 277 -3.48 35.62 -4.16
CA PRO A 277 -2.43 34.58 -4.19
C PRO A 277 -2.74 33.43 -5.15
N VAL A 278 -4.00 32.97 -5.19
CA VAL A 278 -4.45 31.92 -6.12
C VAL A 278 -4.30 32.34 -7.57
N ASP A 279 -4.75 33.55 -7.92
CA ASP A 279 -4.61 34.12 -9.25
C ASP A 279 -3.14 34.29 -9.65
N GLN A 280 -2.26 34.68 -8.71
CA GLN A 280 -0.81 34.77 -8.93
C GLN A 280 -0.18 33.41 -9.20
N LEU A 281 -0.56 32.36 -8.46
CA LEU A 281 -0.09 30.99 -8.73
C LEU A 281 -0.60 30.50 -10.08
N LYS A 282 -1.89 30.68 -10.38
CA LYS A 282 -2.46 30.31 -11.68
C LYS A 282 -1.78 31.03 -12.82
N GLN A 283 -1.45 32.31 -12.65
CA GLN A 283 -0.70 33.08 -13.65
C GLN A 283 0.73 32.53 -13.83
N ALA A 284 1.42 32.19 -12.74
CA ALA A 284 2.75 31.58 -12.81
C ALA A 284 2.71 30.22 -13.50
N LEU A 285 1.71 29.39 -13.21
CA LEU A 285 1.47 28.09 -13.86
C LEU A 285 1.08 28.25 -15.34
N GLN A 286 0.28 29.27 -15.68
CA GLN A 286 -0.13 29.55 -17.06
C GLN A 286 1.07 29.89 -17.95
N ALA A 287 2.10 30.57 -17.40
CA ALA A 287 3.33 30.83 -18.14
C ALA A 287 3.99 29.52 -18.62
N TYR A 288 3.97 28.46 -17.81
CA TYR A 288 4.47 27.15 -18.20
C TYR A 288 3.63 26.46 -19.28
N ILE A 289 2.29 26.66 -19.28
CA ILE A 289 1.43 26.19 -20.36
C ILE A 289 1.79 26.88 -21.68
N THR A 290 1.96 28.21 -21.68
CA THR A 290 2.36 28.95 -22.88
C THR A 290 3.72 28.48 -23.43
N TRP A 291 4.62 28.08 -22.54
CA TRP A 291 5.89 27.49 -22.97
C TRP A 291 5.75 26.08 -23.53
N HIS A 292 4.89 25.25 -22.96
CA HIS A 292 4.54 23.95 -23.56
C HIS A 292 4.04 24.14 -25.00
N GLU A 293 3.13 25.10 -25.23
CA GLU A 293 2.64 25.43 -26.57
C GLU A 293 3.76 25.90 -27.52
N SER A 294 4.78 26.57 -26.97
CA SER A 294 5.97 27.01 -27.73
C SER A 294 6.88 25.83 -28.08
N PHE A 295 7.05 24.86 -27.20
CA PHE A 295 7.76 23.60 -27.48
C PHE A 295 7.02 22.77 -28.54
N ASP A 296 5.70 22.66 -28.46
CA ASP A 296 4.88 22.02 -29.49
C ASP A 296 5.00 22.74 -30.84
N SER A 297 5.05 24.08 -30.81
CA SER A 297 5.25 24.89 -32.00
C SER A 297 6.62 24.62 -32.62
N LEU A 298 7.68 24.59 -31.81
CA LEU A 298 9.02 24.22 -32.27
C LEU A 298 9.05 22.81 -32.88
N ASN A 299 8.37 21.85 -32.26
CA ASN A 299 8.26 20.50 -32.80
C ASN A 299 7.63 20.49 -34.21
N ARG A 300 6.54 21.25 -34.41
CA ARG A 300 5.91 21.43 -35.73
C ARG A 300 6.83 22.14 -36.74
N GLU A 301 7.58 23.14 -36.30
CA GLU A 301 8.55 23.85 -37.15
C GLU A 301 9.71 22.92 -37.57
N LEU A 302 10.20 22.05 -36.70
CA LEU A 302 11.21 21.04 -37.04
C LEU A 302 10.65 20.01 -38.02
N ALA A 303 9.44 19.50 -37.75
CA ALA A 303 8.79 18.47 -38.57
C ALA A 303 8.66 18.87 -40.05
N GLY A 304 8.22 20.11 -40.30
CA GLY A 304 8.05 20.63 -41.66
C GLY A 304 9.30 21.27 -42.29
N THR A 305 10.49 21.18 -41.66
CA THR A 305 11.72 21.70 -42.27
C THR A 305 12.25 20.71 -43.32
N PRO A 306 12.42 21.11 -44.60
CA PRO A 306 12.82 20.21 -45.68
C PRO A 306 14.34 19.95 -45.69
N VAL A 307 14.89 19.36 -44.63
CA VAL A 307 16.36 19.14 -44.46
C VAL A 307 17.02 18.34 -45.59
N GLY A 308 16.24 17.55 -46.35
CA GLY A 308 16.72 16.83 -47.53
C GLY A 308 16.95 17.70 -48.79
N SER A 309 16.51 18.97 -48.79
CA SER A 309 16.76 19.91 -49.90
C SER A 309 17.98 20.81 -49.68
N ALA A 310 18.74 20.58 -48.60
CA ALA A 310 19.98 21.30 -48.32
C ALA A 310 21.08 20.95 -49.34
N PRO A 311 21.86 21.94 -49.82
CA PRO A 311 22.88 21.72 -50.83
C PRO A 311 24.15 21.05 -50.27
N GLY A 312 24.64 20.02 -50.95
CA GLY A 312 25.94 19.39 -50.68
C GLY A 312 26.07 18.81 -49.27
N ASP A 313 27.26 19.00 -48.67
CA ASP A 313 27.61 18.48 -47.33
C ASP A 313 26.76 19.08 -46.19
N LEU A 314 26.02 20.18 -46.44
CA LEU A 314 25.13 20.78 -45.45
C LEU A 314 23.90 19.92 -45.13
N SER A 315 23.50 19.00 -46.03
CA SER A 315 22.33 18.14 -45.80
C SER A 315 22.51 17.19 -44.62
N ALA A 316 23.68 16.54 -44.52
CA ALA A 316 23.97 15.64 -43.40
C ALA A 316 23.95 16.39 -42.05
N SER A 317 24.60 17.55 -42.00
CA SER A 317 24.65 18.38 -40.79
C SER A 317 23.30 19.02 -40.43
N ALA A 318 22.46 19.38 -41.40
CA ALA A 318 21.10 19.87 -41.14
C ALA A 318 20.17 18.77 -40.60
N ILE A 319 20.31 17.53 -41.09
CA ILE A 319 19.60 16.36 -40.57
C ILE A 319 20.01 16.08 -39.11
N GLU A 320 21.31 16.10 -38.83
CA GLU A 320 21.86 15.89 -37.49
C GLU A 320 21.42 16.97 -36.49
N ALA A 321 21.46 18.24 -36.91
CA ALA A 321 21.00 19.36 -36.07
C ALA A 321 19.51 19.25 -35.73
N ARG A 322 18.66 18.91 -36.71
CA ARG A 322 17.23 18.64 -36.47
C ARG A 322 17.03 17.49 -35.49
N ALA A 323 17.71 16.37 -35.70
CA ALA A 323 17.59 15.20 -34.84
C ALA A 323 18.02 15.50 -33.39
N SER A 324 19.11 16.25 -33.22
CA SER A 324 19.63 16.66 -31.91
C SER A 324 18.66 17.57 -31.15
N ILE A 325 18.08 18.56 -31.83
CA ILE A 325 17.06 19.44 -31.24
C ILE A 325 15.83 18.63 -30.83
N GLN A 326 15.36 17.74 -31.70
CA GLN A 326 14.21 16.86 -31.42
C GLN A 326 14.47 15.96 -30.19
N GLU A 327 15.68 15.39 -30.10
CA GLU A 327 16.04 14.50 -29.01
C GLU A 327 15.96 15.21 -27.65
N VAL A 328 16.48 16.43 -27.55
CA VAL A 328 16.42 17.25 -26.33
C VAL A 328 14.99 17.74 -26.07
N LEU A 329 14.25 18.12 -27.11
CA LEU A 329 12.88 18.58 -26.99
C LEU A 329 11.96 17.51 -26.39
N ASP A 330 11.96 16.27 -26.91
CA ASP A 330 11.09 15.26 -26.29
C ASP A 330 11.60 14.80 -24.92
N ARG A 331 12.88 15.02 -24.56
CA ARG A 331 13.36 14.84 -23.18
C ARG A 331 12.78 15.89 -22.22
N ILE A 332 12.62 17.13 -22.69
CA ILE A 332 11.96 18.20 -21.92
C ILE A 332 10.46 17.90 -21.77
N MET A 333 9.80 17.49 -22.86
CA MET A 333 8.36 17.21 -22.86
C MET A 333 7.98 15.98 -22.02
N SER A 334 8.82 14.94 -22.01
CA SER A 334 8.63 13.72 -21.19
C SER A 334 9.18 13.83 -19.76
N SER A 335 9.71 14.98 -19.36
CA SER A 335 10.30 15.15 -18.03
C SER A 335 9.25 14.98 -16.91
N LYS A 336 9.65 14.34 -15.80
CA LYS A 336 8.82 14.24 -14.59
C LYS A 336 8.91 15.47 -13.69
N CYS A 337 9.91 16.32 -13.91
CA CYS A 337 10.15 17.55 -13.17
C CYS A 337 10.04 18.76 -14.09
N LEU A 338 9.71 19.91 -13.49
CA LEU A 338 9.59 21.18 -14.18
C LEU A 338 10.87 21.55 -14.94
N PRO A 339 10.80 21.92 -16.24
CA PRO A 339 11.94 22.47 -16.97
C PRO A 339 12.21 23.91 -16.54
N ASP A 340 13.46 24.35 -16.65
CA ASP A 340 13.86 25.67 -16.21
C ASP A 340 13.97 26.64 -17.38
N ILE A 341 12.97 27.49 -17.53
CA ILE A 341 12.79 28.26 -18.76
C ILE A 341 13.39 29.66 -18.61
N THR A 342 14.39 29.95 -19.45
CA THR A 342 15.06 31.24 -19.50
C THR A 342 14.37 32.19 -20.49
N THR A 343 14.56 33.50 -20.31
CA THR A 343 14.06 34.50 -21.26
C THR A 343 14.72 34.37 -22.64
N THR A 344 15.94 33.82 -22.72
CA THR A 344 16.67 33.62 -23.98
C THR A 344 16.00 32.62 -24.93
N PHE A 345 15.24 31.66 -24.42
CA PHE A 345 14.55 30.69 -25.26
C PHE A 345 13.53 31.32 -26.22
N SER A 346 12.83 32.39 -25.81
CA SER A 346 11.85 33.06 -26.68
C SER A 346 12.52 33.73 -27.89
N ASP A 347 13.64 34.39 -27.63
CA ASP A 347 14.42 35.10 -28.65
C ASP A 347 15.06 34.11 -29.64
N ASP A 348 15.68 33.05 -29.11
CA ASP A 348 16.29 32.00 -29.91
C ASP A 348 15.25 31.24 -30.73
N PHE A 349 14.08 30.96 -30.15
CA PHE A 349 12.96 30.33 -30.85
C PHE A 349 12.43 31.20 -31.99
N THR A 350 12.20 32.48 -31.73
CA THR A 350 11.73 33.42 -32.76
C THR A 350 12.74 33.53 -33.90
N ASN A 351 14.03 33.60 -33.58
CA ASN A 351 15.09 33.66 -34.58
C ASN A 351 15.18 32.36 -35.40
N PHE A 352 15.16 31.20 -34.75
CA PHE A 352 15.16 29.90 -35.40
C PHE A 352 13.95 29.74 -36.34
N ARG A 353 12.75 30.07 -35.85
CA ARG A 353 11.51 30.02 -36.64
C ARG A 353 11.57 30.90 -37.88
N ARG A 354 12.12 32.11 -37.77
CA ARG A 354 12.32 33.02 -38.90
C ARG A 354 13.23 32.40 -39.96
N VAL A 355 14.35 31.80 -39.55
CA VAL A 355 15.28 31.13 -40.46
C VAL A 355 14.65 29.91 -41.13
N VAL A 356 13.94 29.06 -40.37
CA VAL A 356 13.17 27.92 -40.90
C VAL A 356 12.15 28.37 -41.95
N THR A 357 11.42 29.46 -41.68
CA THR A 357 10.44 30.02 -42.63
C THR A 357 11.11 30.49 -43.91
N ASN A 358 12.26 31.16 -43.81
CA ASN A 358 13.04 31.59 -44.98
C ASN A 358 13.53 30.39 -45.80
N VAL A 359 14.03 29.34 -45.16
CA VAL A 359 14.44 28.09 -45.83
C VAL A 359 13.26 27.44 -46.56
N ARG A 360 12.07 27.41 -45.95
CA ARG A 360 10.86 26.81 -46.55
C ARG A 360 10.32 27.59 -47.75
N THR A 361 10.36 28.92 -47.69
CA THR A 361 9.72 29.80 -48.68
C THR A 361 10.66 30.28 -49.78
N ASN A 362 11.98 30.13 -49.60
CA ASN A 362 12.97 30.56 -50.58
C ASN A 362 13.00 29.64 -51.81
N SER A 363 12.65 30.19 -52.96
CA SER A 363 12.75 29.54 -54.26
C SER A 363 14.02 29.91 -55.05
N ASP A 364 14.84 30.84 -54.54
CA ASP A 364 16.06 31.32 -55.20
C ASP A 364 17.27 30.42 -54.86
N PRO A 365 17.80 29.64 -55.82
CA PRO A 365 18.93 28.73 -55.57
C PRO A 365 20.21 29.47 -55.19
N SER A 366 20.37 30.74 -55.58
CA SER A 366 21.58 31.54 -55.29
C SER A 366 21.74 31.86 -53.80
N LYS A 367 20.63 31.82 -53.04
CA LYS A 367 20.61 32.07 -51.59
C LYS A 367 20.56 30.81 -50.73
N ALA A 368 20.46 29.63 -51.35
CA ALA A 368 20.27 28.37 -50.64
C ALA A 368 21.43 28.09 -49.66
N MET A 369 22.68 28.28 -50.10
CA MET A 369 23.86 28.04 -49.25
C MET A 369 23.87 28.95 -48.00
N GLU A 370 23.55 30.25 -48.18
CA GLU A 370 23.48 31.23 -47.10
C GLU A 370 22.39 30.89 -46.08
N LEU A 371 21.18 30.55 -46.56
CA LEU A 371 20.04 30.21 -45.70
C LEU A 371 20.26 28.91 -44.92
N TRP A 372 20.86 27.89 -45.52
CA TRP A 372 21.18 26.64 -44.84
C TRP A 372 22.34 26.78 -43.84
N THR A 373 23.30 27.67 -44.09
CA THR A 373 24.34 28.03 -43.11
C THR A 373 23.73 28.78 -41.91
N ALA A 374 22.80 29.69 -42.17
CA ALA A 374 22.04 30.38 -41.11
C ALA A 374 21.16 29.40 -40.31
N TYR A 375 20.56 28.41 -40.97
CA TYR A 375 19.81 27.33 -40.30
C TYR A 375 20.70 26.57 -39.33
N GLN A 376 21.88 26.08 -39.76
CA GLN A 376 22.79 25.36 -38.87
C GLN A 376 23.23 26.20 -37.68
N THR A 377 23.58 27.46 -37.91
CA THR A 377 23.99 28.38 -36.84
C THR A 377 22.88 28.58 -35.81
N THR A 378 21.66 28.86 -36.27
CA THR A 378 20.52 29.05 -35.36
C THR A 378 20.05 27.74 -34.73
N ALA A 379 20.23 26.60 -35.39
CA ALA A 379 19.95 25.28 -34.86
C ALA A 379 20.91 24.94 -33.71
N ASP A 380 22.20 25.23 -33.84
CA ASP A 380 23.19 25.04 -32.77
C ASP A 380 22.90 25.93 -31.54
N ILE A 381 22.53 27.20 -31.77
CA ILE A 381 22.09 28.11 -30.70
C ILE A 381 20.85 27.54 -30.00
N MET A 382 19.83 27.15 -30.77
CA MET A 382 18.61 26.56 -30.22
C MET A 382 18.90 25.29 -29.42
N LEU A 383 19.76 24.40 -29.93
CA LEU A 383 20.15 23.18 -29.24
C LEU A 383 20.79 23.49 -27.88
N LYS A 384 21.75 24.44 -27.84
CA LYS A 384 22.39 24.88 -26.59
C LYS A 384 21.38 25.47 -25.62
N THR A 385 20.42 26.25 -26.12
CA THR A 385 19.37 26.85 -25.30
C THR A 385 18.45 25.77 -24.72
N LEU A 386 17.99 24.79 -25.51
CA LEU A 386 17.20 23.67 -25.00
C LEU A 386 17.99 22.79 -24.01
N GLN A 387 19.27 22.54 -24.26
CA GLN A 387 20.13 21.82 -23.32
C GLN A 387 20.25 22.57 -21.99
N SER A 388 20.32 23.91 -22.02
CA SER A 388 20.32 24.72 -20.80
C SER A 388 18.99 24.64 -20.04
N VAL A 389 17.86 24.63 -20.76
CA VAL A 389 16.51 24.46 -20.17
C VAL A 389 16.35 23.10 -19.50
N HIS A 390 16.98 22.07 -20.06
CA HIS A 390 16.98 20.72 -19.48
C HIS A 390 17.93 20.56 -18.29
N ALA A 391 19.10 21.21 -18.32
CA ALA A 391 20.17 21.00 -17.33
C ALA A 391 20.01 21.85 -16.05
N ASN A 392 19.39 23.01 -16.13
CA ASN A 392 19.34 23.98 -15.04
C ASN A 392 18.15 23.70 -14.09
N LYS A 393 18.35 23.84 -12.78
CA LYS A 393 17.34 23.49 -11.76
C LYS A 393 16.77 24.70 -11.01
N THR A 394 17.18 25.93 -11.36
CA THR A 394 16.97 27.13 -10.49
C THR A 394 16.88 28.46 -11.26
N GLY A 395 16.00 28.58 -12.25
CA GLY A 395 15.85 29.80 -13.05
C GLY A 395 14.56 30.56 -12.75
N VAL A 396 14.33 31.62 -13.52
CA VAL A 396 13.46 32.75 -13.14
C VAL A 396 12.01 32.34 -12.93
N LEU A 397 11.45 31.49 -13.81
CA LEU A 397 10.06 31.03 -13.69
C LEU A 397 9.87 30.04 -12.53
N SER A 398 10.90 29.25 -12.18
CA SER A 398 10.85 28.39 -11.00
C SER A 398 10.79 29.22 -9.72
N GLN A 399 11.48 30.37 -9.70
CA GLN A 399 11.47 31.31 -8.61
C GLN A 399 10.12 32.06 -8.50
N THR A 400 9.55 32.50 -9.61
CA THR A 400 8.21 33.11 -9.64
C THR A 400 7.14 32.14 -9.15
N LEU A 401 7.18 30.89 -9.61
CA LEU A 401 6.26 29.84 -9.17
C LEU A 401 6.42 29.56 -7.68
N LYS A 402 7.66 29.43 -7.19
CA LYS A 402 7.94 29.24 -5.78
C LYS A 402 7.43 30.39 -4.93
N THR A 403 7.68 31.64 -5.33
CA THR A 403 7.18 32.81 -4.61
C THR A 403 5.64 32.88 -4.58
N ALA A 404 4.97 32.54 -5.69
CA ALA A 404 3.51 32.48 -5.73
C ALA A 404 2.95 31.36 -4.84
N PHE A 405 3.61 30.20 -4.81
CA PHE A 405 3.27 29.12 -3.90
C PHE A 405 3.50 29.48 -2.44
N ASP A 406 4.66 30.06 -2.10
CA ASP A 406 4.98 30.53 -0.75
C ASP A 406 3.94 31.53 -0.25
N ALA A 407 3.41 32.40 -1.14
CA ALA A 407 2.34 33.34 -0.81
C ALA A 407 0.99 32.64 -0.50
N ILE A 408 0.62 31.60 -1.25
CA ILE A 408 -0.57 30.80 -0.93
C ILE A 408 -0.38 30.02 0.35
N GLN A 409 0.79 29.40 0.53
CA GLN A 409 1.12 28.69 1.76
C GLN A 409 0.99 29.61 2.98
N ALA A 410 1.53 30.83 2.91
CA ALA A 410 1.39 31.83 3.95
C ALA A 410 -0.08 32.21 4.22
N GLU A 411 -0.93 32.26 3.18
CA GLU A 411 -2.35 32.55 3.37
C GLU A 411 -3.11 31.40 4.05
N TYR A 412 -2.83 30.15 3.67
CA TYR A 412 -3.35 28.98 4.39
C TYR A 412 -2.91 28.99 5.86
N GLU A 413 -1.63 29.27 6.13
CA GLU A 413 -1.10 29.41 7.49
C GLU A 413 -1.80 30.56 8.26
N ASN A 414 -2.06 31.70 7.60
CA ASN A 414 -2.78 32.83 8.19
C ASN A 414 -4.23 32.48 8.55
N VAL A 415 -4.97 31.81 7.66
CA VAL A 415 -6.36 31.37 7.92
C VAL A 415 -6.39 30.48 9.16
N THR A 416 -5.52 29.48 9.21
CA THR A 416 -5.45 28.56 10.34
C THR A 416 -5.01 29.25 11.63
N MET A 417 -4.07 30.20 11.55
CA MET A 417 -3.65 31.01 12.70
C MET A 417 -4.77 31.91 13.21
N ASN A 418 -5.58 32.51 12.34
CA ASN A 418 -6.74 33.33 12.72
C ASN A 418 -7.80 32.50 13.44
N THR A 419 -8.06 31.27 12.99
CA THR A 419 -8.95 30.33 13.69
C THR A 419 -8.43 30.05 15.10
N ALA A 420 -7.13 29.75 15.23
CA ALA A 420 -6.50 29.51 16.53
C ALA A 420 -6.56 30.73 17.46
N VAL A 421 -6.34 31.94 16.94
CA VAL A 421 -6.47 33.19 17.71
C VAL A 421 -7.92 33.42 18.15
N THR A 422 -8.88 33.22 17.26
CA THR A 422 -10.32 33.38 17.56
C THR A 422 -10.74 32.45 18.69
N MET A 423 -10.40 31.16 18.59
CA MET A 423 -10.64 30.18 19.65
C MET A 423 -9.98 30.59 20.96
N SER A 424 -8.68 30.93 20.93
CA SER A 424 -7.93 31.34 22.13
C SER A 424 -8.56 32.54 22.82
N SER A 425 -9.03 33.54 22.06
CA SER A 425 -9.62 34.77 22.60
C SER A 425 -10.97 34.57 23.29
N ALA A 426 -11.68 33.49 22.96
CA ALA A 426 -12.97 33.14 23.55
C ALA A 426 -12.83 32.26 24.82
N TYR A 427 -11.62 31.78 25.11
CA TYR A 427 -11.33 30.96 26.29
C TYR A 427 -10.90 31.84 27.46
N GLN A 428 -11.23 31.41 28.68
CA GLN A 428 -10.89 32.16 29.89
C GLN A 428 -10.17 31.28 30.90
N ALA A 429 -9.07 31.81 31.44
CA ALA A 429 -8.33 31.20 32.54
C ALA A 429 -7.84 32.30 33.48
N GLU A 430 -8.76 33.10 34.00
CA GLU A 430 -8.46 34.23 34.87
C GLU A 430 -8.46 33.83 36.35
N PRO A 431 -7.64 34.45 37.19
CA PRO A 431 -7.68 34.20 38.62
C PRO A 431 -9.01 34.66 39.21
N GLY A 432 -9.42 34.01 40.29
CA GLY A 432 -10.60 34.44 41.03
C GLY A 432 -10.42 35.85 41.61
N THR A 433 -11.52 36.51 41.94
CA THR A 433 -11.47 37.78 42.67
C THR A 433 -11.26 37.55 44.16
N SER A 434 -10.43 38.36 44.82
CA SER A 434 -10.21 38.26 46.26
C SER A 434 -11.47 38.62 47.04
N GLY A 435 -11.84 37.81 48.03
CA GLY A 435 -12.98 38.08 48.90
C GLY A 435 -12.78 39.37 49.70
N THR A 436 -13.85 40.14 49.87
CA THR A 436 -13.81 41.34 50.71
C THR A 436 -13.82 40.96 52.19
N GLY A 437 -13.11 41.72 53.03
CA GLY A 437 -13.15 41.52 54.47
C GLY A 437 -14.53 41.83 55.06
N GLY A 438 -14.93 41.06 56.07
CA GLY A 438 -16.20 41.26 56.76
C GLY A 438 -16.24 42.57 57.55
N THR A 439 -17.43 43.10 57.77
CA THR A 439 -17.64 44.30 58.62
C THR A 439 -17.58 43.94 60.11
N GLY A 440 -16.91 44.75 60.93
CA GLY A 440 -16.91 44.59 62.38
C GLY A 440 -17.99 45.40 63.08
N TYR A 441 -18.02 45.29 64.42
CA TYR A 441 -18.98 45.95 65.29
C TYR A 441 -18.81 47.48 65.29
N GLY A 442 -17.59 47.98 65.07
CA GLY A 442 -17.26 49.41 65.04
C GLY A 442 -16.70 49.90 63.70
N PRO A 443 -16.77 51.22 63.41
CA PRO A 443 -16.14 51.82 62.22
C PRO A 443 -14.64 51.51 62.16
N GLY A 444 -14.15 51.06 60.99
CA GLY A 444 -12.74 50.70 60.80
C GLY A 444 -12.35 49.30 61.27
N MET A 445 -13.24 48.56 61.94
CA MET A 445 -13.01 47.18 62.38
C MET A 445 -13.32 46.17 61.26
N VAL A 446 -12.88 46.42 60.03
CA VAL A 446 -13.08 45.52 58.89
C VAL A 446 -12.00 44.44 58.82
N GLY A 447 -12.39 43.22 58.45
CA GLY A 447 -11.44 42.17 58.10
C GLY A 447 -10.54 42.59 56.94
N GLN A 448 -9.39 41.95 56.79
CA GLN A 448 -8.56 42.17 55.59
C GLN A 448 -9.21 41.49 54.38
N PRO A 449 -9.09 42.05 53.17
CA PRO A 449 -9.43 41.30 51.96
C PRO A 449 -8.50 40.09 51.80
N GLY A 450 -8.96 39.08 51.06
CA GLY A 450 -8.12 37.93 50.70
C GLY A 450 -6.88 38.34 49.90
N GLN A 451 -5.84 37.51 49.94
CA GLN A 451 -4.60 37.74 49.22
C GLN A 451 -4.84 37.63 47.70
N LYS A 452 -4.62 38.71 46.95
CA LYS A 452 -4.79 38.69 45.49
C LYS A 452 -3.85 37.70 44.82
N TYR A 453 -4.37 36.95 43.85
CA TYR A 453 -3.58 36.22 42.86
C TYR A 453 -3.68 36.97 41.52
N THR A 454 -2.54 37.30 40.91
CA THR A 454 -2.49 38.20 39.73
C THR A 454 -2.04 37.51 38.45
N GLU A 455 -1.60 36.25 38.53
CA GLU A 455 -1.18 35.50 37.35
C GLU A 455 -2.39 34.85 36.69
N SER A 456 -2.62 35.15 35.41
CA SER A 456 -3.59 34.42 34.58
C SER A 456 -3.04 33.04 34.21
N GLY A 457 -3.95 32.10 34.03
CA GLY A 457 -3.68 30.76 33.54
C GLY A 457 -3.35 30.76 32.05
N GLN A 458 -2.79 29.66 31.56
CA GLN A 458 -2.49 29.51 30.15
C GLN A 458 -3.74 29.05 29.40
N HIS A 459 -4.12 29.77 28.35
CA HIS A 459 -5.12 29.32 27.38
C HIS A 459 -4.58 29.50 25.96
N ASN A 460 -4.53 28.42 25.18
CA ASN A 460 -4.09 28.48 23.78
C ASN A 460 -4.83 27.47 22.90
N ALA A 461 -5.08 27.86 21.66
CA ALA A 461 -5.44 26.95 20.58
C ALA A 461 -4.27 26.88 19.57
N THR A 462 -3.95 25.68 19.10
CA THR A 462 -2.83 25.42 18.20
C THR A 462 -3.27 24.46 17.11
N PHE A 463 -3.01 24.79 15.85
CA PHE A 463 -3.29 23.86 14.76
C PHE A 463 -2.18 22.81 14.64
N LEU A 464 -2.52 21.63 14.12
CA LEU A 464 -1.60 20.53 13.85
C LEU A 464 -1.72 20.10 12.40
N VAL A 465 -0.58 19.78 11.79
CA VAL A 465 -0.55 19.39 10.37
C VAL A 465 -0.58 17.87 10.24
N ARG A 466 -1.57 17.33 9.54
CA ARG A 466 -1.77 15.87 9.38
C ARG A 466 -0.65 15.10 8.67
N SER A 467 0.36 15.75 8.09
CA SER A 467 1.48 15.11 7.38
C SER A 467 2.66 14.70 8.27
N GLY A 468 2.54 14.83 9.60
CA GLY A 468 3.68 14.64 10.50
C GLY A 468 4.73 15.75 10.30
N ALA A 469 4.30 17.00 10.14
CA ALA A 469 5.23 18.12 10.03
C ALA A 469 6.12 18.24 11.29
N ARG A 470 7.36 18.75 11.13
CA ARG A 470 8.27 18.98 12.28
C ARG A 470 7.64 19.88 13.35
N TYR A 471 6.75 20.77 12.94
CA TYR A 471 6.00 21.63 13.84
C TYR A 471 5.20 20.84 14.90
N ASN A 472 4.63 19.68 14.55
CA ASN A 472 3.87 18.86 15.48
C ASN A 472 4.73 18.28 16.62
N LEU A 473 6.06 18.21 16.46
CA LEU A 473 6.96 17.68 17.49
C LEU A 473 7.01 18.59 18.74
N ASN A 474 6.56 19.84 18.63
CA ASN A 474 6.50 20.79 19.75
C ASN A 474 5.24 20.64 20.62
N THR A 475 4.30 19.77 20.23
CA THR A 475 3.07 19.49 21.00
C THR A 475 3.41 18.87 22.35
N THR A 476 2.75 19.32 23.42
CA THR A 476 3.00 18.83 24.79
C THR A 476 2.01 17.77 25.25
N ILE A 477 1.18 17.25 24.35
CA ILE A 477 0.15 16.25 24.65
C ILE A 477 0.26 15.07 23.67
N PRO A 478 -0.06 13.84 24.11
CA PRO A 478 -0.13 12.68 23.24
C PRO A 478 -1.38 12.74 22.35
N ILE A 479 -1.22 13.00 21.05
CA ILE A 479 -2.34 13.22 20.11
C ILE A 479 -3.05 11.92 19.66
N ALA A 480 -2.48 10.76 19.97
CA ALA A 480 -3.09 9.45 19.71
C ALA A 480 -2.74 8.48 20.84
N ASN A 481 -3.72 7.69 21.29
CA ASN A 481 -3.51 6.61 22.25
C ASN A 481 -3.31 5.27 21.52
N ALA A 482 -2.28 4.52 21.92
CA ALA A 482 -1.89 3.27 21.27
C ALA A 482 -2.99 2.20 21.34
N GLU A 483 -3.61 2.05 22.51
CA GLU A 483 -4.64 1.07 22.76
C GLU A 483 -5.91 1.37 21.95
N GLN A 484 -6.35 2.64 21.90
CA GLN A 484 -7.49 3.06 21.07
C GLN A 484 -7.22 2.88 19.57
N CYS A 485 -6.01 3.21 19.11
CA CYS A 485 -5.63 3.00 17.71
C CYS A 485 -5.58 1.52 17.32
N GLN A 486 -5.17 0.63 18.23
CA GLN A 486 -5.21 -0.80 17.96
C GLN A 486 -6.66 -1.35 18.05
N MET A 487 -7.57 -0.78 18.86
CA MET A 487 -9.00 -1.12 18.81
C MET A 487 -9.58 -0.85 17.41
N LEU A 488 -9.27 0.32 16.84
CA LEU A 488 -9.65 0.65 15.46
C LEU A 488 -9.02 -0.28 14.43
N LEU A 489 -7.75 -0.68 14.64
CA LEU A 489 -7.07 -1.61 13.76
C LEU A 489 -7.76 -2.96 13.74
N ASN A 490 -8.16 -3.48 14.91
CA ASN A 490 -8.90 -4.75 15.01
C ASN A 490 -10.22 -4.69 14.23
N LEU A 491 -10.96 -3.58 14.33
CA LEU A 491 -12.18 -3.37 13.54
C LEU A 491 -11.88 -3.30 12.03
N ALA A 492 -10.80 -2.65 11.62
CA ALA A 492 -10.37 -2.58 10.22
C ALA A 492 -9.96 -3.95 9.66
N ASP A 493 -9.21 -4.74 10.45
CA ASP A 493 -8.82 -6.12 10.14
C ASP A 493 -10.06 -7.02 9.99
N LEU A 494 -11.05 -6.90 10.89
CA LEU A 494 -12.32 -7.60 10.75
C LEU A 494 -13.05 -7.20 9.47
N GLN A 495 -13.20 -5.90 9.18
CA GLN A 495 -13.86 -5.44 7.95
C GLN A 495 -13.14 -5.93 6.69
N TYR A 496 -11.81 -5.97 6.68
CA TYR A 496 -11.03 -6.51 5.56
C TYR A 496 -11.29 -8.00 5.39
N PHE A 497 -11.28 -8.74 6.50
CA PHE A 497 -11.58 -10.15 6.48
C PHE A 497 -12.99 -10.43 5.94
N GLN A 498 -14.00 -9.69 6.40
CA GLN A 498 -15.38 -9.77 5.91
C GLN A 498 -15.50 -9.43 4.42
N ALA A 499 -14.79 -8.41 3.98
CA ALA A 499 -14.73 -7.99 2.59
C ALA A 499 -14.10 -9.02 1.66
N THR A 500 -13.30 -9.96 2.18
CA THR A 500 -12.70 -11.04 1.36
C THR A 500 -13.77 -11.93 0.72
N ALA A 501 -14.93 -12.10 1.38
CA ALA A 501 -16.04 -12.87 0.82
C ALA A 501 -16.79 -12.13 -0.30
N THR A 502 -16.82 -10.79 -0.27
CA THR A 502 -17.61 -9.96 -1.20
C THR A 502 -16.76 -9.27 -2.27
N GLY A 503 -15.45 -9.15 -2.07
CA GLY A 503 -14.55 -8.34 -2.89
C GLY A 503 -14.69 -6.84 -2.70
N VAL A 504 -15.50 -6.37 -1.73
CA VAL A 504 -15.81 -4.95 -1.51
C VAL A 504 -15.09 -4.44 -0.26
N PHE A 505 -13.95 -3.76 -0.46
CA PHE A 505 -13.02 -3.38 0.61
C PHE A 505 -13.21 -1.97 1.17
N ASP A 506 -14.22 -1.21 0.76
CA ASP A 506 -14.33 0.23 1.02
C ASP A 506 -14.27 0.59 2.50
N LYS A 507 -15.05 -0.08 3.35
CA LYS A 507 -15.05 0.16 4.80
C LYS A 507 -13.68 -0.08 5.42
N ALA A 508 -13.04 -1.20 5.10
CA ALA A 508 -11.71 -1.53 5.60
C ALA A 508 -10.67 -0.51 5.12
N LYS A 509 -10.72 -0.15 3.83
CA LYS A 509 -9.85 0.84 3.21
C LYS A 509 -9.98 2.22 3.90
N ASP A 510 -11.20 2.65 4.20
CA ASP A 510 -11.44 3.93 4.88
C ASP A 510 -10.82 3.92 6.29
N MET A 511 -11.01 2.84 7.05
CA MET A 511 -10.45 2.70 8.40
C MET A 511 -8.93 2.65 8.41
N TYR A 512 -8.30 1.89 7.50
CA TYR A 512 -6.85 1.86 7.40
C TYR A 512 -6.27 3.20 6.92
N THR A 513 -6.96 3.87 5.98
CA THR A 513 -6.57 5.21 5.51
C THR A 513 -6.60 6.20 6.67
N HIS A 514 -7.64 6.13 7.50
CA HIS A 514 -7.77 6.94 8.70
C HIS A 514 -6.64 6.69 9.70
N LEU A 515 -6.37 5.43 10.06
CA LEU A 515 -5.26 5.05 10.95
C LEU A 515 -3.89 5.48 10.41
N SER A 516 -3.63 5.22 9.12
CA SER A 516 -2.39 5.61 8.45
C SER A 516 -2.14 7.12 8.54
N ARG A 517 -3.19 7.92 8.34
CA ARG A 517 -3.17 9.39 8.43
C ARG A 517 -2.97 9.87 9.87
N ARG A 518 -3.76 9.38 10.83
CA ARG A 518 -3.64 9.74 12.25
C ARG A 518 -2.22 9.51 12.78
N LEU A 519 -1.58 8.42 12.34
CA LEU A 519 -0.26 8.00 12.81
C LEU A 519 0.90 8.51 11.96
N SER A 520 0.65 9.41 11.01
CA SER A 520 1.67 9.94 10.08
C SER A 520 2.86 10.62 10.77
N PHE A 521 2.69 11.09 12.02
CA PHE A 521 3.76 11.70 12.81
C PHE A 521 4.76 10.69 13.37
N VAL A 522 4.37 9.41 13.52
CA VAL A 522 5.16 8.39 14.21
C VAL A 522 6.53 8.15 13.56
N PRO A 523 6.65 7.95 12.22
CA PRO A 523 7.95 7.72 11.60
C PRO A 523 8.93 8.86 11.87
N ARG A 524 8.45 10.11 11.81
CA ARG A 524 9.28 11.28 12.08
C ARG A 524 9.63 11.43 13.55
N LEU A 525 8.71 11.13 14.46
CA LEU A 525 8.98 11.15 15.90
C LEU A 525 10.09 10.16 16.29
N LEU A 526 10.19 9.04 15.57
CA LEU A 526 11.19 7.99 15.77
C LEU A 526 12.52 8.24 15.01
N GLU A 527 12.64 9.29 14.20
CA GLU A 527 13.89 9.66 13.56
C GLU A 527 14.98 10.02 14.60
N ARG A 528 16.23 9.67 14.31
CA ARG A 528 17.37 9.95 15.19
C ARG A 528 17.47 11.46 15.49
N GLY A 529 17.49 11.82 16.77
CA GLY A 529 17.58 13.20 17.24
C GLY A 529 16.25 13.85 17.64
N ASN A 530 15.11 13.21 17.40
CA ASN A 530 13.79 13.73 17.80
C ASN A 530 13.29 13.19 19.17
N ASN A 531 14.10 12.37 19.85
CA ASN A 531 13.85 11.83 21.18
C ASN A 531 13.81 12.92 22.28
N GLU A 532 14.32 14.11 22.01
CA GLU A 532 14.25 15.27 22.92
C GLU A 532 13.05 16.19 22.65
N SER A 533 12.18 15.83 21.68
CA SER A 533 11.01 16.65 21.36
C SER A 533 9.94 16.61 22.47
N LYS A 534 9.14 17.68 22.56
CA LYS A 534 8.05 17.78 23.53
C LYS A 534 6.99 16.69 23.35
N LEU A 535 6.72 16.31 22.10
CA LEU A 535 5.78 15.23 21.80
C LEU A 535 6.33 13.88 22.24
N PHE A 536 7.64 13.64 22.07
CA PHE A 536 8.28 12.42 22.56
C PHE A 536 8.15 12.32 24.09
N ALA A 537 8.47 13.42 24.80
CA ALA A 537 8.31 13.50 26.25
C ALA A 537 6.86 13.24 26.70
N ALA A 538 5.86 13.77 25.98
CA ALA A 538 4.45 13.51 26.30
C ALA A 538 4.06 12.03 26.19
N TYR A 539 4.66 11.29 25.26
CA TYR A 539 4.49 9.83 25.16
C TYR A 539 5.25 9.06 26.24
N ASP A 540 6.42 9.54 26.65
CA ASP A 540 7.18 8.99 27.76
C ASP A 540 6.46 9.20 29.10
N ASP A 541 5.79 10.34 29.26
CA ASP A 541 4.93 10.64 30.41
C ASP A 541 3.74 9.67 30.49
N LEU A 542 3.05 9.39 29.37
CA LEU A 542 1.98 8.37 29.34
C LEU A 542 2.48 7.00 29.80
N HIS A 543 3.71 6.65 29.41
CA HIS A 543 4.32 5.39 29.83
C HIS A 543 4.65 5.38 31.32
N SER A 544 5.30 6.45 31.80
CA SER A 544 5.71 6.61 33.20
C SER A 544 4.52 6.66 34.16
N LEU A 545 3.41 7.29 33.73
CA LEU A 545 2.13 7.32 34.46
C LEU A 545 1.36 5.99 34.38
N ARG A 546 1.87 5.00 33.63
CA ARG A 546 1.22 3.71 33.37
C ARG A 546 -0.15 3.84 32.70
N ILE A 547 -0.40 4.93 31.98
CA ILE A 547 -1.64 5.12 31.20
C ILE A 547 -1.58 4.30 29.91
N ALA A 548 -0.41 4.25 29.28
CA ALA A 548 -0.12 3.42 28.12
C ALA A 548 1.20 2.65 28.33
N PHE A 549 1.41 1.56 27.61
CA PHE A 549 2.60 0.72 27.79
C PHE A 549 3.47 0.77 26.54
N LYS A 550 4.68 1.35 26.62
CA LYS A 550 5.58 1.58 25.47
C LYS A 550 4.83 2.09 24.20
N PRO A 551 4.05 3.18 24.31
CA PRO A 551 3.08 3.59 23.28
C PRO A 551 3.69 3.78 21.89
N LEU A 552 4.91 4.32 21.79
CA LEU A 552 5.55 4.59 20.50
C LEU A 552 5.84 3.32 19.68
N VAL A 553 6.25 2.23 20.34
CA VAL A 553 6.52 0.94 19.67
C VAL A 553 5.21 0.36 19.14
N GLN A 554 4.12 0.49 19.89
CA GLN A 554 2.80 0.03 19.47
C GLN A 554 2.28 0.85 18.28
N LEU A 555 2.34 2.18 18.35
CA LEU A 555 1.89 3.08 17.28
C LEU A 555 2.67 2.85 15.97
N GLU A 556 3.97 2.56 16.05
CA GLU A 556 4.77 2.17 14.88
C GLU A 556 4.22 0.89 14.22
N GLY A 557 3.95 -0.15 15.02
CA GLY A 557 3.38 -1.41 14.54
C GLY A 557 2.00 -1.23 13.90
N ILE A 558 1.11 -0.47 14.55
CA ILE A 558 -0.24 -0.20 14.06
C ILE A 558 -0.19 0.52 12.71
N LYS A 559 0.64 1.56 12.59
CA LYS A 559 0.80 2.30 11.34
C LYS A 559 1.29 1.39 10.21
N ARG A 560 2.34 0.59 10.46
CA ARG A 560 2.89 -0.33 9.47
C ARG A 560 1.83 -1.31 8.98
N ARG A 561 1.04 -1.89 9.90
CA ARG A 561 -0.06 -2.80 9.55
C ARG A 561 -1.14 -2.11 8.72
N ALA A 562 -1.53 -0.89 9.07
CA ALA A 562 -2.52 -0.14 8.30
C ALA A 562 -2.04 0.19 6.88
N ASP A 563 -0.81 0.71 6.74
CA ASP A 563 -0.19 0.98 5.44
C ASP A 563 -0.11 -0.28 4.57
N LEU A 564 0.18 -1.41 5.21
CA LEU A 564 0.28 -2.68 4.54
C LEU A 564 -1.04 -3.19 3.99
N CYS A 565 -2.08 -3.20 4.82
CA CYS A 565 -3.41 -3.63 4.39
C CYS A 565 -3.94 -2.72 3.27
N LEU A 566 -3.63 -1.41 3.30
CA LEU A 566 -3.93 -0.51 2.17
C LEU A 566 -3.25 -0.95 0.89
N ASN A 567 -1.96 -1.30 0.93
CA ASN A 567 -1.23 -1.77 -0.25
C ASN A 567 -1.82 -3.07 -0.81
N ARG A 568 -2.20 -4.02 0.05
CA ARG A 568 -2.85 -5.28 -0.36
C ARG A 568 -4.22 -5.04 -1.00
N ILE A 569 -5.05 -4.18 -0.41
CA ILE A 569 -6.35 -3.80 -0.99
C ILE A 569 -6.14 -3.14 -2.36
N GLN A 570 -5.16 -2.24 -2.50
CA GLN A 570 -4.81 -1.62 -3.79
C GLN A 570 -4.31 -2.65 -4.82
N GLY A 571 -3.60 -3.67 -4.37
CA GLY A 571 -3.17 -4.83 -5.17
C GLY A 571 -4.24 -5.87 -5.45
N LYS A 572 -5.51 -5.63 -5.04
CA LYS A 572 -6.63 -6.59 -5.13
C LYS A 572 -6.33 -7.95 -4.47
N GLN A 573 -5.51 -7.94 -3.44
CA GLN A 573 -5.19 -9.11 -2.65
C GLN A 573 -6.19 -9.25 -1.50
N ASP A 574 -6.47 -10.50 -1.14
CA ASP A 574 -7.16 -10.82 0.10
C ASP A 574 -6.25 -10.58 1.33
N MET A 575 -6.80 -10.78 2.52
CA MET A 575 -6.06 -10.60 3.77
C MET A 575 -4.89 -11.59 3.95
N LEU A 576 -4.84 -12.68 3.16
CA LEU A 576 -3.72 -13.61 3.12
C LEU A 576 -2.57 -13.09 2.23
N GLY A 577 -2.79 -12.01 1.48
CA GLY A 577 -1.84 -11.48 0.51
C GLY A 577 -1.93 -12.16 -0.86
N TYR A 578 -2.97 -12.95 -1.12
CA TYR A 578 -3.14 -13.67 -2.38
C TYR A 578 -4.26 -13.10 -3.25
N PRO A 579 -4.19 -13.27 -4.57
CA PRO A 579 -5.32 -12.94 -5.44
C PRO A 579 -6.50 -13.90 -5.20
N PRO A 580 -7.73 -13.54 -5.60
CA PRO A 580 -8.93 -14.36 -5.37
C PRO A 580 -8.84 -15.78 -5.95
N GLU A 581 -8.13 -15.97 -7.06
CA GLU A 581 -7.97 -17.26 -7.75
C GLU A 581 -6.98 -18.20 -7.06
N TRP A 582 -6.17 -17.70 -6.13
CA TRP A 582 -5.20 -18.54 -5.43
C TRP A 582 -5.91 -19.58 -4.57
N ALA A 583 -5.46 -20.83 -4.67
CA ALA A 583 -5.89 -21.91 -3.80
C ALA A 583 -4.73 -22.82 -3.42
N PRO A 584 -4.65 -23.24 -2.16
CA PRO A 584 -3.62 -24.17 -1.75
C PRO A 584 -3.94 -25.60 -2.22
N ARG A 585 -2.89 -26.35 -2.55
CA ARG A 585 -3.03 -27.77 -2.94
C ARG A 585 -3.15 -28.72 -1.75
N ARG A 586 -2.66 -28.35 -0.56
CA ARG A 586 -2.79 -29.19 0.64
C ARG A 586 -4.25 -29.42 1.00
N SER A 587 -4.56 -30.58 1.56
CA SER A 587 -5.91 -30.93 2.02
C SER A 587 -6.39 -29.99 3.14
N PHE A 588 -7.71 -29.88 3.31
CA PHE A 588 -8.31 -29.17 4.43
C PHE A 588 -7.78 -29.65 5.80
N GLN A 589 -7.57 -30.97 5.95
CA GLN A 589 -7.06 -31.59 7.16
C GLN A 589 -5.71 -31.01 7.63
N PHE A 590 -4.85 -30.58 6.70
CA PHE A 590 -3.60 -29.89 7.03
C PHE A 590 -3.85 -28.61 7.84
N TYR A 591 -4.80 -27.80 7.36
CA TYR A 591 -5.13 -26.51 7.98
C TYR A 591 -5.93 -26.71 9.27
N LEU A 592 -6.80 -27.73 9.31
CA LEU A 592 -7.58 -28.08 10.49
C LEU A 592 -6.69 -28.42 11.70
N ALA A 593 -5.62 -29.18 11.50
CA ALA A 593 -4.67 -29.52 12.58
C ALA A 593 -3.97 -28.29 13.18
N GLY A 594 -3.82 -27.20 12.40
CA GLY A 594 -3.38 -25.91 12.90
C GLY A 594 -4.47 -25.22 13.74
N VAL A 595 -5.70 -25.19 13.23
CA VAL A 595 -6.85 -24.59 13.91
C VAL A 595 -7.13 -25.23 15.26
N GLU A 596 -7.15 -26.56 15.33
CA GLU A 596 -7.47 -27.30 16.57
C GLU A 596 -6.51 -27.00 17.71
N ARG A 597 -5.21 -26.89 17.41
CA ARG A 597 -4.18 -26.54 18.40
C ARG A 597 -4.36 -25.13 18.99
N HIS A 598 -4.94 -24.21 18.23
CA HIS A 598 -5.05 -22.81 18.63
C HIS A 598 -6.40 -22.49 19.31
N ILE A 599 -7.48 -23.19 18.95
CA ILE A 599 -8.82 -22.99 19.55
C ILE A 599 -8.78 -23.20 21.07
N GLU A 600 -8.13 -24.25 21.56
CA GLU A 600 -8.06 -24.54 23.01
C GLU A 600 -7.38 -23.42 23.80
N SER A 601 -6.32 -22.81 23.24
CA SER A 601 -5.63 -21.69 23.90
C SER A 601 -6.50 -20.45 23.95
N ILE A 602 -7.21 -20.13 22.86
CA ILE A 602 -8.15 -19.01 22.82
C ILE A 602 -9.27 -19.22 23.83
N GLU A 603 -9.82 -20.43 23.94
CA GLU A 603 -10.87 -20.74 24.92
C GLU A 603 -10.41 -20.56 26.36
N ALA A 604 -9.19 -20.96 26.67
CA ALA A 604 -8.61 -20.75 27.98
C ALA A 604 -8.47 -19.24 28.28
N LEU A 605 -7.97 -18.46 27.31
CA LEU A 605 -7.81 -17.01 27.45
C LEU A 605 -9.15 -16.28 27.55
N GLU A 606 -10.15 -16.64 26.75
CA GLU A 606 -11.50 -16.08 26.78
C GLU A 606 -12.19 -16.29 28.14
N LYS A 607 -11.93 -17.42 28.81
CA LYS A 607 -12.44 -17.69 30.17
C LYS A 607 -11.72 -16.88 31.24
N LEU A 608 -10.42 -16.63 31.05
CA LEU A 608 -9.59 -15.89 32.01
C LEU A 608 -9.79 -14.37 31.91
N LEU A 609 -10.07 -13.84 30.72
CA LEU A 609 -10.15 -12.41 30.46
C LEU A 609 -11.24 -11.68 31.30
N PRO A 610 -12.47 -12.20 31.50
CA PRO A 610 -13.45 -11.60 32.40
C PRO A 610 -12.98 -11.55 33.86
N ALA A 611 -12.16 -12.53 34.28
CA ALA A 611 -11.63 -12.64 35.63
C ALA A 611 -10.30 -11.89 35.82
N PHE A 612 -9.78 -11.22 34.78
CA PHE A 612 -8.52 -10.47 34.85
C PHE A 612 -8.54 -9.40 35.95
N SER A 613 -9.66 -8.69 36.09
CA SER A 613 -9.81 -7.62 37.09
C SER A 613 -10.22 -8.11 38.49
N THR A 614 -10.47 -9.41 38.69
CA THR A 614 -11.01 -9.93 39.97
C THR A 614 -9.94 -10.25 41.00
N SER A 615 -8.74 -10.68 40.59
CA SER A 615 -7.63 -10.93 41.52
C SER A 615 -6.26 -10.72 40.85
N SER A 616 -5.26 -10.35 41.64
CA SER A 616 -3.89 -10.17 41.11
C SER A 616 -3.28 -11.50 40.65
N GLN A 617 -3.65 -12.61 41.28
CA GLN A 617 -3.20 -13.95 40.90
C GLN A 617 -3.79 -14.38 39.55
N THR A 618 -5.06 -14.07 39.30
CA THR A 618 -5.71 -14.34 38.00
C THR A 618 -5.15 -13.45 36.90
N ALA A 619 -4.90 -12.16 37.20
CA ALA A 619 -4.24 -11.24 36.27
C ALA A 619 -2.85 -11.75 35.89
N GLN A 620 -2.05 -12.16 36.88
CA GLN A 620 -0.73 -12.71 36.66
C GLN A 620 -0.77 -14.00 35.84
N ALA A 621 -1.63 -14.97 36.18
CA ALA A 621 -1.79 -16.19 35.40
C ALA A 621 -2.23 -15.93 33.95
N THR A 622 -3.09 -14.93 33.75
CA THR A 622 -3.49 -14.49 32.41
C THR A 622 -2.30 -13.89 31.64
N LEU A 623 -1.53 -12.99 32.26
CA LEU A 623 -0.36 -12.38 31.63
C LEU A 623 0.75 -13.41 31.32
N GLU A 624 0.99 -14.37 32.22
CA GLU A 624 1.94 -15.46 32.00
C GLU A 624 1.52 -16.35 30.82
N ARG A 625 0.23 -16.67 30.72
CA ARG A 625 -0.29 -17.43 29.58
C ARG A 625 -0.18 -16.65 28.28
N VAL A 626 -0.57 -15.38 28.29
CA VAL A 626 -0.47 -14.46 27.16
C VAL A 626 0.98 -14.33 26.66
N LYS A 627 1.95 -14.26 27.57
CA LYS A 627 3.38 -14.28 27.24
C LYS A 627 3.80 -15.58 26.56
N SER A 628 3.42 -16.74 27.14
CA SER A 628 3.70 -18.06 26.55
C SER A 628 3.11 -18.21 25.15
N ASP A 629 1.91 -17.69 24.93
CA ASP A 629 1.24 -17.72 23.62
C ASP A 629 1.93 -16.77 22.62
N THR A 630 2.42 -15.61 23.07
CA THR A 630 3.24 -14.70 22.25
C THR A 630 4.55 -15.36 21.80
N ASP A 631 5.23 -16.07 22.72
CA ASP A 631 6.45 -16.82 22.40
C ASP A 631 6.17 -17.94 21.38
N SER A 632 5.00 -18.56 21.48
CA SER A 632 4.53 -19.56 20.51
C SER A 632 4.20 -18.92 19.16
N HIS A 633 3.60 -17.74 19.14
CA HIS A 633 3.31 -16.97 17.93
C HIS A 633 4.60 -16.55 17.21
N LEU A 634 5.62 -16.09 17.93
CA LEU A 634 6.95 -15.80 17.39
C LEU A 634 7.56 -17.02 16.69
N LYS A 635 7.43 -18.23 17.26
CA LYS A 635 7.87 -19.47 16.60
C LYS A 635 7.09 -19.76 15.32
N VAL A 636 5.79 -19.47 15.29
CA VAL A 636 4.95 -19.61 14.08
C VAL A 636 5.38 -18.61 13.01
N LEU A 637 5.64 -17.35 13.36
CA LEU A 637 6.17 -16.33 12.44
C LEU A 637 7.53 -16.77 11.86
N GLY A 638 8.46 -17.22 12.71
CA GLY A 638 9.76 -17.74 12.26
C GLY A 638 9.63 -18.96 11.33
N SER A 639 8.66 -19.84 11.59
CA SER A 639 8.36 -20.99 10.72
C SER A 639 7.82 -20.52 9.36
N ARG A 640 6.88 -19.56 9.33
CA ARG A 640 6.36 -18.97 8.08
C ARG A 640 7.45 -18.25 7.27
N ILE A 641 8.33 -17.51 7.93
CA ILE A 641 9.50 -16.88 7.30
C ILE A 641 10.36 -17.96 6.64
N THR A 642 10.61 -19.07 7.35
CA THR A 642 11.36 -20.21 6.83
C THR A 642 10.65 -20.89 5.66
N ASP A 643 9.33 -21.05 5.70
CA ASP A 643 8.54 -21.66 4.63
C ASP A 643 8.57 -20.81 3.35
N LEU A 644 8.50 -19.47 3.47
CA LEU A 644 8.60 -18.55 2.33
C LEU A 644 10.01 -18.47 1.74
N ASN A 645 11.04 -18.46 2.59
CA ASN A 645 12.45 -18.35 2.19
C ASN A 645 13.15 -19.69 1.90
N GLY A 646 12.53 -20.81 2.26
CA GLY A 646 13.13 -22.13 2.14
C GLY A 646 13.48 -22.47 0.70
N GLU A 647 14.30 -23.50 0.48
CA GLU A 647 14.76 -23.90 -0.86
C GLU A 647 13.62 -24.23 -1.85
N ARG A 648 12.43 -24.55 -1.30
CA ARG A 648 11.18 -24.80 -2.02
C ARG A 648 10.09 -23.74 -1.77
N GLY A 649 10.41 -22.68 -1.03
CA GLY A 649 9.50 -21.58 -0.74
C GLY A 649 9.20 -20.70 -1.96
N GLU A 650 8.10 -19.95 -1.90
CA GLU A 650 7.57 -19.14 -3.01
C GLU A 650 8.58 -18.15 -3.59
N LEU A 651 9.49 -17.62 -2.77
CA LEU A 651 10.54 -16.70 -3.23
C LEU A 651 11.54 -17.39 -4.15
N ASN A 652 12.07 -18.54 -3.73
CA ASN A 652 13.07 -19.27 -4.48
C ASN A 652 12.48 -19.94 -5.72
N SER A 653 11.24 -20.44 -5.63
CA SER A 653 10.54 -21.01 -6.79
C SER A 653 10.28 -19.94 -7.85
N SER A 654 9.74 -18.78 -7.47
CA SER A 654 9.49 -17.66 -8.39
C SER A 654 10.78 -17.10 -8.98
N ALA A 655 11.85 -16.93 -8.18
CA ALA A 655 13.15 -16.47 -8.68
C ALA A 655 13.75 -17.41 -9.74
N ARG A 656 13.65 -18.73 -9.54
CA ARG A 656 14.10 -19.73 -10.53
C ARG A 656 13.32 -19.62 -11.83
N VAL A 657 12.01 -19.40 -11.75
CA VAL A 657 11.15 -19.21 -12.92
C VAL A 657 11.53 -17.95 -13.69
N ILE A 658 11.73 -16.82 -12.99
CA ILE A 658 12.18 -15.57 -13.62
C ILE A 658 13.55 -15.77 -14.29
N ALA A 659 14.51 -16.39 -13.60
CA ALA A 659 15.84 -16.65 -14.12
C ALA A 659 15.84 -17.58 -15.36
N ALA A 660 14.94 -18.57 -15.40
CA ALA A 660 14.81 -19.47 -16.54
C ALA A 660 14.24 -18.78 -17.79
N TYR A 661 13.28 -17.85 -17.62
CA TYR A 661 12.60 -17.22 -18.75
C TYR A 661 13.32 -15.99 -19.31
N SER A 662 14.07 -15.24 -18.50
CA SER A 662 14.74 -14.01 -18.96
C SER A 662 15.69 -14.21 -20.17
N PRO A 663 16.51 -15.28 -20.26
CA PRO A 663 17.32 -15.54 -21.44
C PRO A 663 16.49 -15.90 -22.69
N ALA A 664 15.41 -16.67 -22.51
CA ALA A 664 14.54 -17.10 -23.60
C ALA A 664 13.79 -15.92 -24.24
N ILE A 665 13.33 -14.97 -23.42
CA ILE A 665 12.70 -13.72 -23.89
C ILE A 665 13.70 -12.90 -24.73
N LYS A 666 14.95 -12.73 -24.26
CA LYS A 666 15.99 -12.02 -25.02
C LYS A 666 16.29 -12.69 -26.37
N LYS A 667 16.42 -14.02 -26.40
CA LYS A 667 16.64 -14.77 -27.64
C LYS A 667 15.46 -14.63 -28.61
N LYS A 668 14.21 -14.77 -28.13
CA LYS A 668 13.03 -14.58 -28.97
C LYS A 668 12.91 -13.16 -29.52
N ARG A 669 13.20 -12.13 -28.71
CA ARG A 669 13.21 -10.73 -29.15
C ARG A 669 14.14 -10.49 -30.34
N VAL A 670 15.37 -11.04 -30.28
CA VAL A 670 16.34 -10.94 -31.39
C VAL A 670 15.84 -11.69 -32.63
N LEU A 671 15.29 -12.89 -32.46
CA LEU A 671 14.78 -13.71 -33.56
C LEU A 671 13.59 -13.03 -34.26
N LEU A 672 12.67 -12.45 -33.48
CA LEU A 672 11.54 -11.67 -33.98
C LEU A 672 11.99 -10.43 -34.77
N GLY A 673 12.98 -9.70 -34.25
CA GLY A 673 13.59 -8.59 -34.97
C GLY A 673 14.19 -8.99 -36.32
N ASN A 674 14.81 -10.17 -36.40
CA ASN A 674 15.37 -10.69 -37.65
C ASN A 674 14.29 -11.13 -38.65
N LEU A 675 13.20 -11.73 -38.17
CA LEU A 675 12.06 -12.13 -39.01
C LEU A 675 11.31 -10.91 -39.57
N ILE A 676 11.12 -9.87 -38.76
CA ILE A 676 10.50 -8.62 -39.20
C ILE A 676 11.36 -7.92 -40.26
N LYS A 677 12.68 -7.85 -40.07
CA LYS A 677 13.62 -7.35 -41.10
C LYS A 677 13.59 -8.18 -42.38
N SER A 678 13.29 -9.48 -42.29
CA SER A 678 13.17 -10.35 -43.47
C SER A 678 11.85 -10.09 -44.21
N ALA A 679 10.75 -9.88 -43.48
CA ALA A 679 9.47 -9.47 -44.07
C ALA A 679 9.53 -8.05 -44.68
N GLU A 680 10.35 -7.16 -44.11
CA GLU A 680 10.66 -5.85 -44.70
C GLU A 680 11.24 -5.98 -46.10
N LYS A 681 12.25 -6.84 -46.23
CA LYS A 681 12.87 -7.11 -47.52
C LYS A 681 11.88 -7.71 -48.51
N ASP A 682 10.97 -8.58 -48.06
CA ASP A 682 9.93 -9.16 -48.92
C ASP A 682 8.94 -8.09 -49.42
N ILE A 683 8.47 -7.18 -48.54
CA ILE A 683 7.52 -6.11 -48.89
C ILE A 683 8.16 -5.05 -49.79
N GLN A 684 9.44 -4.70 -49.54
CA GLN A 684 10.25 -3.81 -50.39
C GLN A 684 10.35 -4.33 -51.82
N ASN A 685 10.38 -5.66 -52.01
CA ASN A 685 10.46 -6.28 -53.33
C ASN A 685 9.10 -6.36 -54.05
N TYR A 686 7.98 -6.13 -53.36
CA TYR A 686 6.63 -6.38 -53.89
C TYR A 686 5.84 -5.09 -54.24
N THR A 687 6.13 -3.93 -53.64
CA THR A 687 5.33 -2.69 -53.86
C THR A 687 6.16 -1.41 -54.00
N LYS A 688 5.60 -0.38 -54.67
CA LYS A 688 6.12 1.02 -54.71
C LYS A 688 5.66 1.87 -53.52
N VAL A 689 5.29 1.24 -52.40
CA VAL A 689 4.94 1.95 -51.16
C VAL A 689 6.23 2.10 -50.35
N ASP A 690 6.30 3.03 -49.40
CA ASP A 690 7.42 3.17 -48.45
C ASP A 690 7.19 2.23 -47.24
N PRO A 691 7.72 0.99 -47.22
CA PRO A 691 7.52 0.03 -46.15
C PRO A 691 8.16 0.43 -44.83
N LYS A 692 9.03 1.46 -44.84
CA LYS A 692 9.80 1.88 -43.67
C LYS A 692 8.89 2.36 -42.54
N ALA A 693 7.85 3.15 -42.83
CA ALA A 693 6.92 3.65 -41.82
C ALA A 693 6.04 2.54 -41.20
N VAL A 694 5.65 1.55 -42.01
CA VAL A 694 4.86 0.40 -41.57
C VAL A 694 5.70 -0.55 -40.70
N ILE A 695 6.99 -0.66 -41.00
CA ILE A 695 7.89 -1.61 -40.34
C ILE A 695 8.62 -1.00 -39.15
N GLU A 696 8.86 0.31 -39.14
CA GLU A 696 9.25 1.04 -37.93
C GLU A 696 8.16 0.92 -36.87
N ALA A 697 6.87 0.97 -37.24
CA ALA A 697 5.76 0.68 -36.33
C ALA A 697 5.77 -0.77 -35.81
N LEU A 698 5.97 -1.77 -36.68
CA LEU A 698 6.12 -3.20 -36.29
C LEU A 698 7.34 -3.45 -35.39
N THR A 699 8.43 -2.73 -35.63
CA THR A 699 9.68 -2.80 -34.88
C THR A 699 9.49 -2.16 -33.50
N MET A 700 8.90 -0.95 -33.42
CA MET A 700 8.60 -0.30 -32.13
C MET A 700 7.72 -1.16 -31.23
N VAL A 701 6.74 -1.85 -31.82
CA VAL A 701 5.82 -2.73 -31.11
C VAL A 701 6.50 -4.00 -30.54
N VAL A 702 7.39 -4.63 -31.31
CA VAL A 702 8.15 -5.83 -30.87
C VAL A 702 9.28 -5.50 -29.87
N PHE A 703 9.75 -4.25 -29.87
CA PHE A 703 10.77 -3.75 -28.95
C PHE A 703 10.19 -2.85 -27.83
N CYS A 704 8.87 -2.86 -27.61
CA CYS A 704 8.17 -2.01 -26.64
C CYS A 704 8.61 -2.26 -25.18
N PRO A 705 8.96 -1.23 -24.40
CA PRO A 705 8.87 -1.25 -22.94
C PRO A 705 7.49 -0.72 -22.46
N ASN A 706 6.74 -1.56 -21.73
CA ASN A 706 5.72 -1.23 -20.73
C ASN A 706 4.32 -0.74 -21.26
N ALA A 707 3.14 -1.05 -20.69
CA ALA A 707 2.70 -1.59 -19.39
C ALA A 707 1.25 -2.18 -19.47
N ALA A 708 0.90 -3.10 -18.55
CA ALA A 708 -0.41 -3.29 -17.91
C ALA A 708 -0.36 -4.38 -16.81
N MET A 709 -0.61 -4.00 -15.54
CA MET A 709 -1.18 -4.75 -14.39
C MET A 709 -0.88 -3.99 -13.08
N ALA A 710 -1.89 -3.50 -12.35
CA ALA A 710 -1.74 -2.93 -10.99
C ALA A 710 -1.56 -4.06 -9.96
N GLY A 711 -0.81 -3.99 -8.86
CA GLY A 711 0.10 -3.01 -8.28
C GLY A 711 0.70 -3.68 -7.03
N VAL A 712 2.02 -3.68 -6.87
CA VAL A 712 2.71 -4.08 -5.63
C VAL A 712 3.85 -3.09 -5.41
N GLN A 713 3.77 -2.29 -4.35
CA GLN A 713 4.88 -1.42 -3.90
C GLN A 713 5.63 -2.14 -2.78
N ALA A 714 6.69 -2.89 -3.12
CA ALA A 714 7.50 -3.60 -2.13
C ALA A 714 8.58 -2.71 -1.46
N PHE A 715 8.86 -1.53 -2.02
CA PHE A 715 10.06 -0.75 -1.68
C PHE A 715 10.00 -0.03 -0.32
N GLY A 716 8.81 0.16 0.28
CA GLY A 716 8.66 0.91 1.53
C GLY A 716 9.24 0.25 2.79
N LEU A 717 9.53 -1.06 2.75
CA LEU A 717 9.85 -1.86 3.95
C LEU A 717 11.35 -2.12 4.17
N PHE A 718 12.25 -1.81 3.23
CA PHE A 718 13.68 -2.15 3.30
C PHE A 718 14.61 -0.94 3.00
N GLU A 719 15.68 -0.75 3.78
CA GLU A 719 16.61 0.40 3.65
C GLU A 719 17.38 0.43 2.31
N LYS A 720 17.78 1.63 1.86
CA LYS A 720 18.09 1.96 0.45
C LYS A 720 19.49 1.60 -0.10
N THR A 721 20.38 0.93 0.61
CA THR A 721 21.85 1.07 0.36
C THR A 721 22.64 -0.13 -0.21
N SER A 722 22.03 -1.24 -0.70
CA SER A 722 22.79 -2.39 -1.28
C SER A 722 22.13 -3.09 -2.49
N SER A 723 22.91 -3.72 -3.37
CA SER A 723 22.49 -4.48 -4.58
C SER A 723 21.95 -5.90 -4.29
N SER A 724 22.15 -6.41 -3.08
CA SER A 724 21.51 -7.62 -2.53
C SER A 724 21.31 -7.39 -1.04
N PHE A 725 20.09 -7.60 -0.51
CA PHE A 725 19.85 -7.44 0.92
C PHE A 725 20.09 -8.76 1.63
N GLN A 726 20.97 -8.75 2.64
CA GLN A 726 20.91 -9.74 3.70
C GLN A 726 19.75 -9.34 4.61
N ALA A 727 18.77 -10.23 4.78
CA ALA A 727 17.84 -10.08 5.88
C ALA A 727 18.58 -10.25 7.21
N LEU A 728 17.95 -9.88 8.33
CA LEU A 728 18.54 -9.90 9.69
C LEU A 728 19.12 -11.26 10.16
N ASP A 729 18.94 -12.33 9.38
CA ASP A 729 19.47 -13.69 9.58
C ASP A 729 20.48 -14.16 8.49
N GLY A 730 20.83 -13.31 7.51
CA GLY A 730 21.73 -13.63 6.41
C GLY A 730 21.07 -14.20 5.14
N SER A 731 19.74 -14.32 5.07
CA SER A 731 19.05 -14.74 3.84
C SER A 731 19.06 -13.65 2.74
N THR A 732 19.31 -14.04 1.48
CA THR A 732 19.55 -13.12 0.36
C THR A 732 18.28 -12.88 -0.47
N VAL A 733 17.79 -11.64 -0.54
CA VAL A 733 16.72 -11.22 -1.46
C VAL A 733 17.34 -10.58 -2.71
N GLU A 734 16.94 -11.05 -3.89
CA GLU A 734 17.48 -10.63 -5.19
C GLU A 734 16.78 -9.36 -5.68
N ARG A 735 17.40 -8.19 -5.41
CA ARG A 735 16.85 -6.86 -5.74
C ARG A 735 16.49 -6.71 -7.23
N LYS A 736 17.17 -7.43 -8.13
CA LYS A 736 16.91 -7.44 -9.58
C LYS A 736 15.51 -7.92 -9.99
N TYR A 737 14.77 -8.58 -9.09
CA TYR A 737 13.42 -9.06 -9.37
C TYR A 737 12.33 -8.24 -8.66
N VAL A 738 12.73 -7.23 -7.88
CA VAL A 738 11.81 -6.34 -7.15
C VAL A 738 11.40 -5.18 -8.04
N VAL A 739 10.08 -4.99 -8.23
CA VAL A 739 9.51 -3.95 -9.11
C VAL A 739 9.09 -2.75 -8.27
N ASN A 740 9.45 -1.54 -8.72
CA ASN A 740 9.26 -0.31 -7.94
C ASN A 740 7.83 0.27 -8.02
N GLN A 741 7.10 0.07 -9.12
CA GLN A 741 5.69 0.49 -9.30
C GLN A 741 5.10 -0.10 -10.60
N PHE A 742 3.78 -0.34 -10.65
CA PHE A 742 3.06 -0.60 -11.91
C PHE A 742 2.14 0.58 -12.27
N GLN A 743 2.26 1.12 -13.48
CA GLN A 743 1.38 2.18 -14.02
C GLN A 743 0.09 1.62 -14.64
N LYS A 744 -0.98 2.43 -14.65
CA LYS A 744 -2.30 2.13 -15.24
C LYS A 744 -2.55 3.10 -16.41
N MET A 745 -2.87 2.65 -17.64
CA MET A 745 -3.24 3.55 -18.76
C MET A 745 -4.13 2.92 -19.85
N ASP A 746 -4.72 3.84 -20.63
CA ASP A 746 -5.87 3.80 -21.54
C ASP A 746 -5.62 3.14 -22.93
N ASN A 747 -6.68 2.64 -23.58
CA ASN A 747 -6.65 1.63 -24.65
C ASN A 747 -6.30 2.13 -26.08
N LYS A 748 -5.37 3.09 -26.29
CA LYS A 748 -5.14 3.68 -27.64
C LYS A 748 -3.67 3.70 -28.12
N PHE A 749 -3.49 3.36 -29.40
CA PHE A 749 -2.22 3.24 -30.15
C PHE A 749 -1.39 4.54 -30.19
N GLU A 750 -2.05 5.70 -30.12
CA GLU A 750 -1.40 7.03 -30.17
C GLU A 750 -0.58 7.37 -28.91
N SER A 751 -0.82 6.68 -27.79
CA SER A 751 -0.07 6.84 -26.53
C SER A 751 1.26 6.07 -26.48
N LEU A 752 1.58 5.27 -27.51
CA LEU A 752 2.77 4.43 -27.54
C LEU A 752 4.05 5.27 -27.74
N THR A 753 4.02 6.28 -28.60
CA THR A 753 5.21 7.02 -29.04
C THR A 753 5.86 7.88 -27.94
N GLU A 754 5.09 8.36 -26.95
CA GLU A 754 5.58 9.26 -25.90
C GLU A 754 6.38 8.55 -24.77
N GLY A 755 6.26 7.23 -24.63
CA GLY A 755 6.85 6.46 -23.50
C GLY A 755 8.29 5.96 -23.67
N TYR A 756 8.94 6.21 -24.83
CA TYR A 756 10.18 5.52 -25.21
C TYR A 756 11.51 6.17 -24.75
N LYS A 757 11.50 7.30 -24.05
CA LYS A 757 12.72 7.99 -23.63
C LYS A 757 13.08 7.72 -22.16
N SER A 758 14.02 6.81 -21.90
CA SER A 758 14.60 6.60 -20.56
C SER A 758 15.91 7.36 -20.34
N ARG A 759 16.23 7.54 -19.05
CA ARG A 759 17.16 8.53 -18.44
C ARG A 759 18.66 8.28 -18.60
N SER A 760 19.39 9.33 -18.21
CA SER A 760 20.82 9.58 -18.25
C SER A 760 21.70 8.92 -17.17
N ASP A 761 21.22 7.95 -16.38
CA ASP A 761 22.01 7.38 -15.25
C ASP A 761 22.59 5.97 -15.50
N SER A 762 22.51 5.48 -16.74
CA SER A 762 23.08 4.17 -17.15
C SER A 762 22.62 2.97 -16.31
N THR A 763 21.48 3.07 -15.60
CA THR A 763 20.83 1.90 -15.01
C THR A 763 19.71 1.42 -15.94
N ILE A 764 19.81 0.15 -16.36
CA ILE A 764 18.79 -0.56 -17.13
C ILE A 764 17.81 -1.20 -16.14
N ASP A 765 16.52 -0.94 -16.39
CA ASP A 765 15.34 -1.38 -15.66
C ASP A 765 15.09 -2.90 -15.83
N VAL A 766 14.20 -3.49 -15.03
CA VAL A 766 13.91 -4.94 -14.98
C VAL A 766 13.12 -5.38 -16.23
N ASP A 767 13.78 -5.38 -17.38
CA ASP A 767 13.21 -5.41 -18.74
C ASP A 767 12.05 -6.41 -18.96
N ASP A 768 10.95 -5.86 -19.52
CA ASP A 768 9.77 -6.43 -20.21
C ASP A 768 8.44 -6.58 -19.43
N PRO A 769 7.54 -5.56 -19.39
CA PRO A 769 6.24 -5.63 -18.71
C PRO A 769 4.99 -5.51 -19.60
N GLY A 770 3.93 -6.24 -19.21
CA GLY A 770 2.52 -6.05 -19.58
C GLY A 770 2.02 -6.79 -20.83
N ALA A 771 1.02 -7.66 -20.67
CA ALA A 771 0.48 -8.51 -21.74
C ALA A 771 -0.50 -7.82 -22.70
N ASP A 772 -1.20 -6.76 -22.26
CA ASP A 772 -2.36 -6.22 -22.99
C ASP A 772 -1.97 -5.34 -24.20
N LYS A 773 -0.92 -4.53 -24.09
CA LYS A 773 -0.33 -3.84 -25.26
C LYS A 773 0.29 -4.81 -26.25
N ILE A 774 0.89 -5.91 -25.75
CA ILE A 774 1.46 -6.97 -26.59
C ILE A 774 0.36 -7.76 -27.32
N LEU A 775 -0.83 -7.88 -26.74
CA LEU A 775 -2.00 -8.47 -27.39
C LEU A 775 -2.59 -7.52 -28.45
N ALA A 776 -2.75 -6.22 -28.16
CA ALA A 776 -3.17 -5.24 -29.16
C ALA A 776 -2.16 -5.13 -30.33
N ALA A 777 -0.88 -5.09 -29.99
CA ALA A 777 0.25 -5.22 -30.90
C ALA A 777 0.22 -6.47 -31.76
N LYS A 778 -0.08 -7.62 -31.15
CA LYS A 778 -0.23 -8.89 -31.86
C LYS A 778 -1.36 -8.77 -32.87
N ASP A 779 -2.54 -8.29 -32.47
CA ASP A 779 -3.69 -8.12 -33.36
C ASP A 779 -3.36 -7.20 -34.55
N ASP A 780 -2.64 -6.09 -34.30
CA ASP A 780 -2.19 -5.16 -35.35
C ASP A 780 -1.13 -5.78 -36.27
N ILE A 781 -0.18 -6.55 -35.74
CA ILE A 781 0.83 -7.28 -36.53
C ILE A 781 0.15 -8.37 -37.37
N GLU A 782 -0.81 -9.09 -36.80
CA GLU A 782 -1.61 -10.08 -37.50
C GLU A 782 -2.38 -9.47 -38.65
N ASP A 783 -3.05 -8.34 -38.44
CA ASP A 783 -3.79 -7.62 -39.47
C ASP A 783 -2.88 -7.06 -40.55
N LEU A 784 -1.66 -6.65 -40.21
CA LEU A 784 -0.70 -6.18 -41.18
C LEU A 784 -0.12 -7.33 -42.02
N ILE A 785 0.21 -8.46 -41.41
CA ILE A 785 0.61 -9.69 -42.12
C ILE A 785 -0.53 -10.15 -43.04
N ARG A 786 -1.78 -10.06 -42.58
CA ARG A 786 -2.99 -10.37 -43.37
C ARG A 786 -3.12 -9.43 -44.56
N LYS A 787 -2.84 -8.14 -44.38
CA LYS A 787 -2.89 -7.08 -45.40
C LYS A 787 -1.81 -7.24 -46.48
N TYR A 788 -0.63 -7.71 -46.13
CA TYR A 788 0.51 -7.91 -47.05
C TYR A 788 0.80 -9.39 -47.33
N LYS A 789 -0.19 -10.28 -47.15
CA LYS A 789 0.00 -11.75 -47.25
C LYS A 789 0.57 -12.22 -48.60
N ASP A 790 0.29 -11.47 -49.67
CA ASP A 790 0.73 -11.80 -51.03
C ASP A 790 2.17 -11.28 -51.30
N ALA A 791 2.64 -10.33 -50.48
CA ALA A 791 3.97 -9.72 -50.55
C ALA A 791 5.01 -10.44 -49.69
N ILE A 792 4.60 -10.87 -48.50
CA ILE A 792 5.46 -11.57 -47.53
C ILE A 792 5.54 -13.04 -47.95
N ARG A 793 6.75 -13.62 -48.02
CA ARG A 793 6.84 -15.07 -48.29
C ARG A 793 6.08 -15.83 -47.20
N THR A 794 5.23 -16.77 -47.60
CA THR A 794 4.35 -17.55 -46.70
C THR A 794 5.10 -18.24 -45.55
N GLY A 795 6.39 -18.54 -45.72
CA GLY A 795 7.27 -19.02 -44.64
C GLY A 795 7.58 -17.97 -43.57
N ASN A 796 7.83 -16.72 -43.95
CA ASN A 796 8.12 -15.61 -43.04
C ASN A 796 6.87 -15.16 -42.28
N ALA A 797 5.71 -15.09 -42.96
CA ALA A 797 4.44 -14.76 -42.32
C ALA A 797 4.07 -15.77 -41.20
N LYS A 798 4.18 -17.09 -41.48
CA LYS A 798 3.94 -18.14 -40.48
C LYS A 798 4.97 -18.12 -39.34
N ALA A 799 6.23 -17.85 -39.65
CA ALA A 799 7.29 -17.76 -38.64
C ALA A 799 7.08 -16.57 -37.71
N ILE A 800 6.72 -15.39 -38.23
CA ILE A 800 6.45 -14.20 -37.40
C ILE A 800 5.28 -14.47 -36.45
N HIS A 801 4.18 -15.04 -36.95
CA HIS A 801 3.00 -15.36 -36.15
C HIS A 801 3.33 -16.34 -35.00
N LYS A 802 4.01 -17.44 -35.32
CA LYS A 802 4.48 -18.43 -34.34
C LYS A 802 5.40 -17.81 -33.28
N GLU A 803 6.33 -16.97 -33.70
CA GLU A 803 7.34 -16.42 -32.79
C GLU A 803 6.78 -15.29 -31.93
N ILE A 804 5.82 -14.51 -32.42
CA ILE A 804 5.04 -13.53 -31.62
C ILE A 804 4.26 -14.22 -30.53
N ASP A 805 3.47 -15.25 -30.86
CA ASP A 805 2.71 -16.00 -29.85
C ASP A 805 3.62 -16.56 -28.76
N GLY A 806 4.74 -17.17 -29.16
CA GLY A 806 5.74 -17.66 -28.23
C GLY A 806 6.42 -16.55 -27.43
N TYR A 807 6.56 -15.34 -27.96
CA TYR A 807 7.12 -14.19 -27.25
C TYR A 807 6.13 -13.64 -26.21
N VAL A 808 4.86 -13.45 -26.60
CA VAL A 808 3.77 -13.02 -25.69
C VAL A 808 3.63 -13.98 -24.50
N ASP A 809 3.66 -15.28 -24.77
CA ASP A 809 3.50 -16.32 -23.74
C ASP A 809 4.65 -16.32 -22.73
N LEU A 810 5.90 -16.18 -23.18
CA LEU A 810 7.06 -16.11 -22.28
C LEU A 810 7.00 -14.87 -21.38
N ILE A 811 6.55 -13.73 -21.92
CA ILE A 811 6.41 -12.48 -21.18
C ILE A 811 5.32 -12.59 -20.12
N LYS A 812 4.14 -13.12 -20.49
CA LYS A 812 3.05 -13.38 -19.52
C LYS A 812 3.55 -14.23 -18.35
N ARG A 813 4.21 -15.35 -18.65
CA ARG A 813 4.70 -16.32 -17.65
C ARG A 813 5.79 -15.74 -16.73
N ARG A 814 6.74 -14.99 -17.29
CA ARG A 814 7.76 -14.30 -16.49
C ARG A 814 7.14 -13.22 -15.62
N ASN A 815 6.18 -12.46 -16.14
CA ASN A 815 5.52 -11.38 -15.39
C ASN A 815 4.64 -11.89 -14.26
N ASP A 816 3.93 -13.02 -14.45
CA ASP A 816 3.25 -13.73 -13.35
C ASP A 816 4.24 -14.15 -12.25
N ALA A 817 5.40 -14.71 -12.63
CA ALA A 817 6.43 -15.11 -11.66
C ALA A 817 7.07 -13.90 -10.95
N VAL A 818 7.28 -12.79 -11.66
CA VAL A 818 7.72 -11.52 -11.06
C VAL A 818 6.68 -11.01 -10.06
N PHE A 819 5.39 -11.10 -10.38
CA PHE A 819 4.32 -10.71 -9.46
C PHE A 819 4.32 -11.57 -8.19
N THR A 820 4.36 -12.90 -8.33
CA THR A 820 4.44 -13.83 -7.19
C THR A 820 5.69 -13.59 -6.35
N TYR A 821 6.84 -13.33 -6.99
CA TYR A 821 8.08 -12.98 -6.29
C TYR A 821 7.92 -11.69 -5.47
N ASN A 822 7.34 -10.64 -6.05
CA ASN A 822 7.15 -9.36 -5.36
C ASN A 822 6.12 -9.46 -4.23
N ALA A 823 5.05 -10.22 -4.41
CA ALA A 823 4.09 -10.52 -3.35
C ALA A 823 4.76 -11.28 -2.19
N ALA A 824 5.58 -12.30 -2.50
CA ALA A 824 6.31 -13.05 -1.49
C ALA A 824 7.39 -12.20 -0.79
N VAL A 825 8.08 -11.29 -1.50
CA VAL A 825 9.02 -10.31 -0.89
C VAL A 825 8.28 -9.37 0.05
N GLN A 826 7.08 -8.92 -0.35
CA GLN A 826 6.23 -8.10 0.51
C GLN A 826 5.86 -8.88 1.77
N VAL A 827 5.26 -10.07 1.65
CA VAL A 827 4.90 -10.92 2.80
C VAL A 827 6.11 -11.24 3.67
N LEU A 828 7.30 -11.45 3.10
CA LEU A 828 8.51 -11.63 3.88
C LEU A 828 8.88 -10.37 4.69
N GLY A 829 8.86 -9.19 4.06
CA GLY A 829 9.11 -7.92 4.74
C GLY A 829 8.09 -7.64 5.84
N GLU A 830 6.84 -8.02 5.61
CA GLU A 830 5.77 -7.96 6.60
C GLU A 830 6.06 -8.87 7.79
N LEU A 831 6.27 -10.17 7.55
CA LEU A 831 6.52 -11.15 8.61
C LEU A 831 7.79 -10.80 9.40
N LYS A 832 8.84 -10.30 8.74
CA LYS A 832 10.07 -9.85 9.43
C LYS A 832 9.85 -8.55 10.21
N SER A 833 9.07 -7.62 9.70
CA SER A 833 8.70 -6.41 10.44
C SER A 833 7.83 -6.74 11.64
N GLU A 834 6.87 -7.66 11.48
CA GLU A 834 5.99 -8.15 12.54
C GLU A 834 6.79 -8.92 13.60
N GLU A 835 7.66 -9.84 13.18
CA GLU A 835 8.60 -10.52 14.06
C GLU A 835 9.48 -9.52 14.81
N ALA A 836 10.05 -8.51 14.13
CA ALA A 836 10.86 -7.48 14.78
C ALA A 836 10.05 -6.64 15.78
N VAL A 837 8.77 -6.36 15.50
CA VAL A 837 7.87 -5.69 16.44
C VAL A 837 7.60 -6.60 17.64
N TYR A 838 7.22 -7.87 17.45
CA TYR A 838 6.99 -8.82 18.55
C TYR A 838 8.26 -9.12 19.35
N GLN A 839 9.45 -9.13 18.73
CA GLN A 839 10.74 -9.26 19.40
C GLN A 839 11.09 -7.99 20.19
N LYS A 840 10.91 -6.79 19.61
CA LYS A 840 11.07 -5.51 20.34
C LYS A 840 10.10 -5.42 21.50
N GLN A 841 8.87 -5.88 21.30
CA GLN A 841 7.85 -6.03 22.32
C GLN A 841 8.34 -6.99 23.39
N GLN A 842 8.69 -8.23 23.07
CA GLN A 842 9.21 -9.22 24.03
C GLN A 842 10.43 -8.69 24.81
N ALA A 843 11.38 -8.01 24.15
CA ALA A 843 12.55 -7.41 24.76
C ALA A 843 12.20 -6.21 25.66
N ALA A 844 11.27 -5.36 25.25
CA ALA A 844 10.78 -4.23 26.02
C ALA A 844 9.83 -4.64 27.16
N TYR A 845 9.18 -5.80 27.03
CA TYR A 845 8.11 -6.28 27.89
C TYR A 845 8.63 -7.26 28.95
N GLY A 846 9.67 -8.06 28.64
CA GLY A 846 10.51 -8.82 29.59
C GLY A 846 9.82 -9.27 30.89
N ALA A 847 10.25 -8.68 32.01
CA ALA A 847 9.66 -8.86 33.34
C ALA A 847 8.62 -7.78 33.70
N GLU A 848 8.67 -6.60 33.08
CA GLU A 848 7.75 -5.48 33.31
C GLU A 848 6.31 -5.82 32.91
N PHE A 849 6.13 -6.72 31.93
CA PHE A 849 4.82 -7.15 31.43
C PHE A 849 3.96 -7.82 32.52
N ILE A 850 4.58 -8.65 33.36
CA ILE A 850 3.90 -9.34 34.46
C ILE A 850 3.60 -8.34 35.62
N GLN A 851 4.26 -7.17 35.61
CA GLN A 851 4.05 -6.10 36.58
C GLN A 851 3.02 -5.05 36.14
N ILE A 852 2.34 -5.25 35.00
CA ILE A 852 1.25 -4.37 34.58
C ILE A 852 0.15 -4.41 35.63
N ASP A 853 -0.25 -3.24 36.12
CA ASP A 853 -1.33 -3.13 37.10
C ASP A 853 -2.65 -3.62 36.48
N LYS A 854 -3.27 -4.60 37.15
CA LYS A 854 -4.51 -5.27 36.72
C LYS A 854 -5.70 -4.31 36.57
N ASN A 855 -5.65 -3.15 37.21
CA ASN A 855 -6.71 -2.14 37.16
C ASN A 855 -6.56 -1.19 35.96
N LEU A 856 -5.48 -1.32 35.19
CA LEU A 856 -5.24 -0.50 34.01
C LEU A 856 -5.87 -1.12 32.77
N PRO A 857 -6.38 -0.27 31.85
CA PRO A 857 -6.87 -0.73 30.55
C PRO A 857 -5.79 -1.50 29.78
N VAL A 858 -4.52 -1.11 29.93
CA VAL A 858 -3.42 -1.58 29.08
C VAL A 858 -3.12 -3.08 29.21
N GLY A 859 -3.13 -3.65 30.42
CA GLY A 859 -2.83 -5.08 30.60
C GLY A 859 -3.92 -5.98 30.04
N ARG A 860 -5.17 -5.61 30.31
CA ARG A 860 -6.35 -6.29 29.77
C ARG A 860 -6.45 -6.11 28.25
N TYR A 861 -6.15 -4.92 27.76
CA TYR A 861 -6.11 -4.61 26.34
C TYR A 861 -5.09 -5.47 25.61
N TYR A 862 -3.88 -5.56 26.14
CA TYR A 862 -2.83 -6.35 25.53
C TYR A 862 -3.19 -7.84 25.48
N ALA A 863 -3.86 -8.35 26.53
CA ALA A 863 -4.44 -9.70 26.50
C ALA A 863 -5.52 -9.84 25.41
N THR A 864 -6.45 -8.88 25.30
CA THR A 864 -7.48 -8.86 24.24
C THR A 864 -6.87 -8.81 22.85
N LYS A 865 -5.84 -7.97 22.64
CA LYS A 865 -5.14 -7.85 21.36
C LYS A 865 -4.55 -9.19 20.94
N LEU A 866 -3.82 -9.86 21.84
CA LEU A 866 -3.20 -11.15 21.51
C LEU A 866 -4.22 -12.25 21.24
N ILE A 867 -5.36 -12.23 21.95
CA ILE A 867 -6.50 -13.09 21.63
C ILE A 867 -7.03 -12.77 20.22
N ASN A 868 -7.19 -11.50 19.87
CA ASN A 868 -7.66 -11.09 18.54
C ASN A 868 -6.66 -11.44 17.43
N ASP A 869 -5.36 -11.27 17.65
CA ASP A 869 -4.29 -11.69 16.73
C ASP A 869 -4.35 -13.22 16.50
N ALA A 870 -4.58 -13.99 17.57
CA ALA A 870 -4.76 -15.44 17.50
C ALA A 870 -6.05 -15.82 16.76
N ARG A 871 -7.18 -15.14 17.04
CA ARG A 871 -8.46 -15.34 16.33
C ARG A 871 -8.29 -15.05 14.84
N LEU A 872 -7.66 -13.94 14.48
CA LEU A 872 -7.35 -13.58 13.10
C LEU A 872 -6.48 -14.64 12.44
N SER A 873 -5.44 -15.13 13.12
CA SER A 873 -4.59 -16.21 12.61
C SER A 873 -5.38 -17.49 12.32
N ILE A 874 -6.30 -17.90 13.21
CA ILE A 874 -7.18 -19.05 12.98
C ILE A 874 -8.11 -18.80 11.80
N LEU A 875 -8.71 -17.61 11.71
CA LEU A 875 -9.58 -17.23 10.59
C LEU A 875 -8.83 -17.28 9.25
N MET A 876 -7.57 -16.86 9.22
CA MET A 876 -6.70 -16.99 8.05
C MET A 876 -6.46 -18.47 7.68
N GLU A 877 -6.18 -19.34 8.64
CA GLU A 877 -6.01 -20.78 8.39
C GLU A 877 -7.31 -21.47 7.94
N LEU A 878 -8.45 -21.12 8.55
CA LEU A 878 -9.78 -21.57 8.10
C LEU A 878 -10.08 -21.09 6.68
N THR A 879 -9.66 -19.88 6.32
CA THR A 879 -9.80 -19.36 4.94
C THR A 879 -8.94 -20.14 3.95
N LYS A 880 -7.71 -20.51 4.32
CA LYS A 880 -6.90 -21.42 3.49
C LYS A 880 -7.57 -22.78 3.36
N GLY A 881 -8.13 -23.31 4.45
CA GLY A 881 -8.90 -24.55 4.45
C GLY A 881 -10.13 -24.49 3.55
N ALA A 882 -10.88 -23.40 3.59
CA ALA A 882 -12.00 -23.13 2.71
C ALA A 882 -11.58 -23.04 1.24
N LYS A 883 -10.50 -22.32 0.93
CA LYS A 883 -9.94 -22.27 -0.43
C LYS A 883 -9.45 -23.64 -0.89
N ALA A 884 -8.91 -24.47 0.01
CA ALA A 884 -8.59 -25.86 -0.27
C ALA A 884 -9.86 -26.65 -0.61
N ILE A 885 -10.91 -26.54 0.19
CA ILE A 885 -12.20 -27.19 -0.10
C ILE A 885 -12.74 -26.72 -1.44
N ARG A 886 -12.71 -25.41 -1.75
CA ARG A 886 -13.13 -24.89 -3.06
C ARG A 886 -12.36 -25.53 -4.21
N TYR A 887 -11.06 -25.71 -4.03
CA TYR A 887 -10.21 -26.34 -5.04
C TYR A 887 -10.48 -27.83 -5.19
N TRP A 888 -10.71 -28.55 -4.09
CA TRP A 888 -11.08 -29.96 -4.11
C TRP A 888 -12.50 -30.13 -4.66
N ALA A 889 -13.50 -29.55 -4.02
CA ALA A 889 -14.93 -29.75 -4.29
C ALA A 889 -15.47 -29.04 -5.53
N LEU A 890 -14.73 -28.07 -6.10
CA LEU A 890 -15.25 -27.17 -7.13
C LEU A 890 -16.56 -26.49 -6.71
N THR A 891 -16.62 -26.06 -5.46
CA THR A 891 -17.77 -25.33 -4.88
C THR A 891 -17.26 -24.13 -4.12
N THR A 892 -18.07 -23.09 -4.02
CA THR A 892 -17.87 -22.10 -2.95
C THR A 892 -18.64 -22.65 -1.76
N PRO A 893 -18.01 -22.96 -0.61
CA PRO A 893 -18.76 -23.43 0.55
C PRO A 893 -19.76 -22.33 0.97
N GLU A 894 -21.06 -22.58 0.78
CA GLU A 894 -22.15 -21.61 1.01
C GLU A 894 -22.22 -21.08 2.45
N SER A 895 -21.58 -21.79 3.39
CA SER A 895 -21.54 -21.50 4.83
C SER A 895 -20.50 -20.45 5.25
N ILE A 896 -19.62 -20.00 4.34
CA ILE A 896 -18.57 -19.03 4.70
C ILE A 896 -19.09 -17.62 4.48
N LYS A 897 -20.00 -17.20 5.35
CA LYS A 897 -20.34 -15.80 5.51
C LYS A 897 -19.74 -15.29 6.81
N TYR A 898 -18.78 -14.40 6.65
CA TYR A 898 -18.21 -13.64 7.76
C TYR A 898 -18.99 -12.34 7.99
N ASP A 899 -20.09 -12.11 7.27
CA ASP A 899 -20.91 -10.91 7.39
C ASP A 899 -21.62 -10.84 8.77
N GLY A 900 -21.91 -9.61 9.21
CA GLY A 900 -22.72 -9.36 10.41
C GLY A 900 -21.97 -9.31 11.75
N TYR A 901 -20.69 -9.71 11.81
CA TYR A 901 -19.92 -9.54 13.04
C TYR A 901 -19.49 -8.10 13.24
N GLN A 902 -19.75 -7.58 14.44
CA GLN A 902 -19.23 -6.29 14.89
C GLN A 902 -17.84 -6.41 15.55
N LYS A 903 -17.44 -7.62 15.95
CA LYS A 903 -16.18 -7.95 16.65
C LYS A 903 -15.62 -9.27 16.14
N PHE A 904 -14.33 -9.54 16.39
CA PHE A 904 -13.77 -10.84 16.08
C PHE A 904 -14.59 -11.98 16.74
N PRO A 905 -14.90 -13.06 16.00
CA PRO A 905 -15.73 -14.14 16.50
C PRO A 905 -15.05 -14.83 17.69
N ALA A 906 -15.82 -15.11 18.74
CA ALA A 906 -15.38 -15.91 19.87
C ALA A 906 -15.12 -17.37 19.47
N SER A 907 -14.47 -18.14 20.36
CA SER A 907 -14.14 -19.54 20.10
C SER A 907 -15.33 -20.39 19.64
N ALA A 908 -16.52 -20.16 20.20
CA ALA A 908 -17.72 -20.91 19.87
C ALA A 908 -18.17 -20.70 18.41
N ALA A 909 -18.10 -19.46 17.92
CA ALA A 909 -18.39 -19.15 16.52
C ALA A 909 -17.30 -19.72 15.61
N ILE A 910 -16.02 -19.61 16.00
CA ILE A 910 -14.89 -20.24 15.29
C ILE A 910 -15.08 -21.76 15.18
N LYS A 911 -15.54 -22.43 16.24
CA LYS A 911 -15.88 -23.87 16.22
C LYS A 911 -17.03 -24.18 15.28
N ALA A 912 -18.11 -23.39 15.31
CA ALA A 912 -19.21 -23.58 14.37
C ALA A 912 -18.75 -23.44 12.91
N TYR A 913 -17.84 -22.49 12.63
CA TYR A 913 -17.23 -22.34 11.31
C TYR A 913 -16.37 -23.54 10.92
N ARG A 914 -15.50 -23.98 11.82
CA ARG A 914 -14.71 -25.19 11.64
C ARG A 914 -15.61 -26.39 11.33
N ASP A 915 -16.68 -26.59 12.10
CA ASP A 915 -17.59 -27.72 11.96
C ASP A 915 -18.33 -27.68 10.61
N GLY A 916 -18.76 -26.49 10.17
CA GLY A 916 -19.33 -26.30 8.84
C GLY A 916 -18.33 -26.59 7.70
N LEU A 917 -17.04 -26.29 7.89
CA LEU A 917 -15.99 -26.64 6.93
C LEU A 917 -15.64 -28.13 6.95
N ILE A 918 -15.69 -28.77 8.13
CA ILE A 918 -15.56 -30.24 8.25
C ILE A 918 -16.71 -30.90 7.50
N GLU A 919 -17.96 -30.47 7.71
CA GLU A 919 -19.11 -31.01 7.00
C GLU A 919 -19.00 -30.77 5.48
N ALA A 920 -18.59 -29.56 5.05
CA ALA A 920 -18.37 -29.27 3.64
C ALA A 920 -17.25 -30.13 3.04
N PHE A 921 -16.17 -30.39 3.78
CA PHE A 921 -15.09 -31.26 3.36
C PHE A 921 -15.52 -32.74 3.31
N ASP A 922 -16.27 -33.21 4.30
CA ASP A 922 -16.81 -34.58 4.32
C ASP A 922 -17.81 -34.79 3.18
N ASN A 923 -18.64 -33.80 2.89
CA ASN A 923 -19.55 -33.83 1.73
C ASN A 923 -18.76 -33.79 0.43
N CYS A 924 -17.69 -33.00 0.33
CA CYS A 924 -16.74 -33.04 -0.78
C CYS A 924 -16.16 -34.46 -0.96
N LEU A 925 -15.65 -35.09 0.10
CA LEU A 925 -15.10 -36.45 0.04
C LEU A 925 -16.16 -37.49 -0.34
N LYS A 926 -17.38 -37.37 0.18
CA LYS A 926 -18.52 -38.21 -0.22
C LYS A 926 -18.85 -38.04 -1.69
N SER A 927 -18.92 -36.80 -2.20
CA SER A 927 -19.10 -36.52 -3.64
C SER A 927 -17.97 -37.12 -4.47
N TYR A 928 -16.71 -37.00 -4.01
CA TYR A 928 -15.56 -37.65 -4.64
C TYR A 928 -15.67 -39.18 -4.65
N GLY A 929 -16.23 -39.78 -3.60
CA GLY A 929 -16.45 -41.22 -3.50
C GLY A 929 -17.72 -41.72 -4.20
N SER A 930 -18.73 -40.87 -4.40
CA SER A 930 -20.05 -41.22 -4.95
C SER A 930 -20.19 -40.94 -6.44
N LEU A 931 -19.49 -39.93 -6.96
CA LEU A 931 -19.31 -39.79 -8.40
C LEU A 931 -18.50 -41.02 -8.84
N ILE A 932 -19.00 -41.75 -9.84
CA ILE A 932 -18.22 -42.81 -10.47
C ILE A 932 -17.07 -42.12 -11.21
N TYR A 933 -16.01 -41.75 -10.49
CA TYR A 933 -14.82 -41.22 -11.11
C TYR A 933 -14.22 -42.37 -11.91
N ASN A 934 -14.37 -42.28 -13.23
CA ASN A 934 -13.68 -43.18 -14.13
C ASN A 934 -12.19 -42.92 -13.92
N GLN A 935 -11.48 -43.93 -13.41
CA GLN A 935 -10.03 -43.91 -13.46
C GLN A 935 -9.59 -44.13 -14.90
N PHE A 936 -8.59 -43.38 -15.31
CA PHE A 936 -7.94 -43.55 -16.60
C PHE A 936 -6.43 -43.74 -16.40
N PRO A 937 -5.84 -44.84 -16.91
CA PRO A 937 -6.52 -46.03 -17.43
C PRO A 937 -7.46 -46.65 -16.39
N LYS A 938 -8.40 -47.49 -16.83
CA LYS A 938 -9.36 -48.17 -15.94
C LYS A 938 -8.61 -48.89 -14.81
N LEU A 939 -9.19 -48.93 -13.62
CA LEU A 939 -8.57 -49.57 -12.45
C LEU A 939 -8.09 -51.00 -12.76
N THR A 940 -8.92 -51.80 -13.43
CA THR A 940 -8.56 -53.17 -13.86
C THR A 940 -7.34 -53.18 -14.78
N ASP A 941 -7.22 -52.23 -15.71
CA ASP A 941 -6.03 -52.12 -16.56
C ASP A 941 -4.80 -51.70 -15.75
N ARG A 942 -4.97 -50.79 -14.77
CA ARG A 942 -3.90 -50.39 -13.84
C ARG A 942 -3.40 -51.57 -13.00
N GLU A 943 -4.30 -52.44 -12.55
CA GLU A 943 -3.98 -53.62 -11.73
C GLU A 943 -3.37 -54.76 -12.56
N GLU A 944 -3.96 -55.09 -13.71
CA GLU A 944 -3.53 -56.22 -14.55
C GLU A 944 -2.26 -55.91 -15.34
N ARG A 945 -2.12 -54.68 -15.85
CA ARG A 945 -1.00 -54.30 -16.73
C ARG A 945 0.05 -53.43 -16.03
N GLY A 946 -0.23 -52.93 -14.83
CA GLY A 946 0.71 -52.14 -14.05
C GLY A 946 1.24 -50.94 -14.83
N THR A 947 2.56 -50.82 -14.95
CA THR A 947 3.22 -49.76 -15.73
C THR A 947 2.89 -49.79 -17.22
N ASN A 948 2.42 -50.92 -17.75
CA ASN A 948 2.14 -51.12 -19.18
C ASN A 948 0.69 -50.80 -19.56
N ALA A 949 -0.17 -50.38 -18.62
CA ALA A 949 -1.47 -49.80 -18.98
C ALA A 949 -1.26 -48.49 -19.75
N LEU A 950 -2.23 -48.07 -20.55
CA LEU A 950 -2.16 -46.83 -21.34
C LEU A 950 -3.21 -45.84 -20.84
N GLY A 951 -2.77 -44.67 -20.39
CA GLY A 951 -3.62 -43.55 -20.03
C GLY A 951 -4.17 -42.78 -21.24
N TYR A 952 -4.84 -41.66 -20.98
CA TYR A 952 -5.31 -40.80 -22.06
C TYR A 952 -4.14 -40.08 -22.72
N CYS A 953 -4.04 -40.21 -24.03
CA CYS A 953 -2.94 -39.68 -24.80
C CYS A 953 -3.34 -38.40 -25.52
N TYR A 954 -2.72 -37.29 -25.16
CA TYR A 954 -2.83 -36.02 -25.87
C TYR A 954 -1.58 -35.81 -26.73
N LYS A 955 -1.77 -35.83 -28.05
CA LYS A 955 -0.68 -35.59 -29.01
C LYS A 955 -0.44 -34.09 -29.16
N LEU A 956 0.78 -33.65 -28.89
CA LEU A 956 1.15 -32.25 -29.11
C LEU A 956 1.23 -31.98 -30.62
N ASN A 957 0.83 -30.78 -31.01
CA ASN A 957 0.87 -30.38 -32.42
C ASN A 957 2.32 -30.36 -32.95
N GLN A 958 2.47 -30.47 -34.27
CA GLN A 958 3.79 -30.55 -34.90
C GLN A 958 4.65 -29.31 -34.59
N THR A 959 4.03 -28.14 -34.44
CA THR A 959 4.72 -26.89 -34.07
C THR A 959 5.50 -27.03 -32.76
N ILE A 960 4.92 -27.68 -31.74
CA ILE A 960 5.55 -27.93 -30.44
C ILE A 960 6.71 -28.93 -30.60
N VAL A 961 6.51 -30.01 -31.37
CA VAL A 961 7.54 -31.01 -31.67
C VAL A 961 8.77 -30.36 -32.33
N ASP A 962 8.55 -29.54 -33.35
CA ASP A 962 9.61 -28.84 -34.06
C ASP A 962 10.31 -27.80 -33.18
N THR A 963 9.58 -27.19 -32.24
CA THR A 963 10.14 -26.24 -31.27
C THR A 963 11.06 -26.95 -30.28
N LEU A 964 10.66 -28.12 -29.76
CA LEU A 964 11.54 -28.91 -28.91
C LEU A 964 12.80 -29.36 -29.67
N LYS A 965 12.68 -29.81 -30.92
CA LYS A 965 13.86 -30.18 -31.74
C LYS A 965 14.85 -29.04 -31.93
N SER A 966 14.34 -27.83 -32.12
CA SER A 966 15.15 -26.65 -32.45
C SER A 966 15.70 -25.94 -31.23
N SER A 967 15.14 -26.16 -30.03
CA SER A 967 15.56 -25.44 -28.81
C SER A 967 16.93 -25.83 -28.27
N GLY A 968 17.46 -27.02 -28.60
CA GLY A 968 18.79 -27.47 -28.17
C GLY A 968 19.93 -27.24 -29.15
N LYS A 969 19.78 -26.40 -30.20
CA LYS A 969 20.89 -26.09 -31.12
C LYS A 969 21.91 -25.13 -30.47
N PRO A 970 23.23 -25.33 -30.64
CA PRO A 970 24.24 -24.38 -30.16
C PRO A 970 24.09 -23.03 -30.85
N ASP A 971 24.46 -21.97 -30.13
CA ASP A 971 24.57 -20.60 -30.66
C ASP A 971 25.68 -20.56 -31.74
N ASP A 972 25.32 -20.54 -33.03
CA ASP A 972 26.26 -20.37 -34.17
C ASP A 972 26.76 -18.90 -34.30
N ILE A 973 27.29 -18.31 -33.22
CA ILE A 973 27.88 -16.95 -33.23
C ILE A 973 29.23 -16.93 -32.48
N ALA A 974 30.08 -17.94 -32.69
CA ALA A 974 31.47 -17.93 -32.19
C ALA A 974 32.51 -18.00 -33.33
N ALA A 975 32.12 -17.70 -34.57
CA ALA A 975 32.99 -17.78 -35.74
C ALA A 975 33.16 -16.43 -36.47
N SER A 976 33.24 -15.31 -35.74
CA SER A 976 33.72 -14.05 -36.33
C SER A 976 34.23 -13.05 -35.29
N GLU A 977 35.40 -13.31 -34.69
CA GLU A 977 36.19 -12.21 -34.14
C GLU A 977 37.65 -12.32 -34.64
N ASN A 978 37.96 -11.44 -35.59
CA ASN A 978 39.31 -11.06 -35.95
C ASN A 978 40.05 -10.58 -34.70
N ARG A 979 41.11 -11.29 -34.31
CA ARG A 979 42.03 -10.87 -33.26
C ARG A 979 43.11 -9.98 -33.89
N PRO A 980 43.26 -8.69 -33.52
CA PRO A 980 44.45 -7.93 -33.88
C PRO A 980 45.61 -8.27 -32.95
N ALA A 981 46.81 -8.21 -33.51
CA ALA A 981 48.08 -8.46 -32.84
C ALA A 981 48.49 -7.31 -31.90
N SER A 982 49.03 -7.66 -30.72
CA SER A 982 50.06 -6.92 -29.96
C SER A 982 50.61 -7.94 -28.93
N ALA A 983 51.89 -8.34 -28.90
CA ALA A 983 53.16 -7.63 -28.70
C ALA A 983 53.30 -7.02 -27.29
N GLY A 984 54.21 -7.59 -26.48
CA GLY A 984 54.86 -6.87 -25.37
C GLY A 984 54.98 -7.60 -24.03
N GLU A 985 56.08 -8.35 -23.88
CA GLU A 985 56.99 -8.43 -22.71
C GLU A 985 56.54 -8.79 -21.29
N GLY A 986 57.29 -9.72 -20.67
CA GLY A 986 57.35 -9.94 -19.22
C GLY A 986 57.89 -11.33 -18.84
N THR A 987 59.20 -11.42 -18.63
CA THR A 987 60.01 -12.61 -18.27
C THR A 987 59.98 -12.98 -16.78
N ASP A 988 60.51 -14.18 -16.51
CA ASP A 988 60.96 -14.84 -15.25
C ASP A 988 60.01 -15.91 -14.68
N ASP A 989 60.26 -17.20 -14.89
CA ASP A 989 61.36 -18.09 -14.44
C ASP A 989 61.10 -18.67 -13.04
N THR A 990 60.76 -19.96 -12.98
CA THR A 990 61.45 -20.96 -12.15
C THR A 990 60.89 -22.37 -12.36
N THR A 991 61.83 -23.30 -12.42
CA THR A 991 61.80 -24.72 -12.79
C THR A 991 61.24 -25.67 -11.72
N GLY A 992 60.64 -26.79 -12.15
CA GLY A 992 60.47 -28.01 -11.35
C GLY A 992 59.69 -29.12 -12.07
N PRO A 993 60.28 -30.31 -12.37
CA PRO A 993 59.71 -31.29 -13.29
C PRO A 993 58.88 -32.37 -12.58
N GLY A 994 57.76 -32.75 -13.18
CA GLY A 994 56.94 -33.89 -12.76
C GLY A 994 56.18 -34.45 -13.95
N ALA A 995 56.80 -35.39 -14.66
CA ALA A 995 56.13 -36.17 -15.69
C ALA A 995 55.23 -37.21 -15.02
N THR A 996 53.93 -37.11 -15.26
CA THR A 996 53.00 -38.24 -15.23
C THR A 996 52.13 -38.15 -16.46
N ASP A 997 52.15 -39.22 -17.26
CA ASP A 997 51.32 -39.44 -18.45
C ASP A 997 49.85 -39.08 -18.19
N GLU A 998 49.41 -37.97 -18.77
CA GLU A 998 47.99 -37.65 -18.91
C GLU A 998 47.48 -38.38 -20.16
N PRO A 999 46.45 -39.24 -20.06
CA PRO A 999 45.82 -39.81 -21.24
C PRO A 999 45.19 -38.67 -22.04
N ALA A 1000 45.38 -38.68 -23.36
CA ALA A 1000 44.82 -37.70 -24.28
C ALA A 1000 43.36 -37.39 -23.94
N PRO A 1001 42.95 -36.09 -23.93
CA PRO A 1001 41.59 -35.73 -23.60
C PRO A 1001 40.64 -36.45 -24.55
N GLN A 1002 39.77 -37.29 -23.97
CA GLN A 1002 38.66 -37.91 -24.69
C GLN A 1002 37.88 -36.81 -25.42
N PRO A 1003 37.40 -37.05 -26.66
CA PRO A 1003 36.59 -36.06 -27.37
C PRO A 1003 35.37 -35.74 -26.51
N VAL A 1004 35.26 -34.49 -26.06
CA VAL A 1004 34.06 -34.01 -25.37
C VAL A 1004 32.91 -34.09 -26.37
N ASP A 1005 31.89 -34.90 -26.09
CA ASP A 1005 30.71 -35.00 -26.95
C ASP A 1005 30.10 -33.60 -27.13
N PRO A 1006 30.00 -33.07 -28.38
CA PRO A 1006 29.43 -31.76 -28.66
C PRO A 1006 27.94 -31.62 -28.26
N ASN A 1007 27.29 -32.70 -27.81
CA ASN A 1007 25.94 -32.69 -27.26
C ASN A 1007 25.86 -32.52 -25.73
N SER A 1008 26.97 -32.59 -24.98
CA SER A 1008 26.98 -32.69 -23.50
C SER A 1008 26.45 -31.49 -22.70
N LYS A 1009 26.07 -30.37 -23.34
CA LYS A 1009 25.53 -29.15 -22.68
C LYS A 1009 24.19 -28.64 -23.23
N ARG A 1010 23.47 -29.43 -24.03
CA ARG A 1010 22.23 -28.97 -24.69
C ARG A 1010 21.01 -29.15 -23.79
N LEU A 1011 20.26 -28.08 -23.55
CA LEU A 1011 18.96 -28.12 -22.87
C LEU A 1011 17.87 -27.91 -23.92
N TYR A 1012 17.00 -28.90 -24.09
CA TYR A 1012 15.84 -28.84 -24.99
C TYR A 1012 14.61 -28.50 -24.16
N GLU A 1013 13.94 -27.39 -24.47
CA GLU A 1013 12.72 -26.99 -23.75
C GLU A 1013 11.59 -26.65 -24.72
N VAL A 1014 10.36 -26.89 -24.27
CA VAL A 1014 9.16 -26.41 -24.94
C VAL A 1014 8.04 -26.17 -23.95
N PHE A 1015 7.20 -25.17 -24.25
CA PHE A 1015 6.01 -24.83 -23.50
C PHE A 1015 4.78 -25.21 -24.29
N PHE A 1016 3.76 -25.67 -23.59
CA PHE A 1016 2.48 -25.98 -24.21
C PHE A 1016 1.34 -25.81 -23.21
N GLU A 1017 0.12 -25.75 -23.72
CA GLU A 1017 -1.10 -25.79 -22.95
C GLU A 1017 -1.94 -26.95 -23.47
N ILE A 1018 -2.57 -27.70 -22.55
CA ILE A 1018 -3.57 -28.69 -22.92
C ILE A 1018 -4.92 -27.95 -22.93
N PRO A 1019 -5.62 -27.88 -24.07
CA PRO A 1019 -6.84 -27.10 -24.19
C PRO A 1019 -7.94 -27.65 -23.26
N LEU A 1020 -8.67 -26.73 -22.62
CA LEU A 1020 -9.80 -27.06 -21.76
C LEU A 1020 -10.87 -27.83 -22.56
N VAL A 1021 -11.36 -28.92 -21.98
CA VAL A 1021 -12.50 -29.66 -22.50
C VAL A 1021 -13.77 -29.19 -21.82
N THR A 1022 -14.81 -28.94 -22.61
CA THR A 1022 -16.18 -28.67 -22.15
C THR A 1022 -17.14 -29.71 -22.74
N LYS A 1023 -18.42 -29.66 -22.36
CA LYS A 1023 -19.49 -30.52 -22.88
C LYS A 1023 -19.66 -30.39 -24.39
N ALA A 1024 -19.30 -29.23 -24.95
CA ALA A 1024 -19.33 -29.00 -26.39
C ALA A 1024 -18.14 -29.64 -27.13
N THR A 1025 -17.06 -29.99 -26.42
CA THR A 1025 -15.89 -30.62 -27.03
C THR A 1025 -16.22 -32.03 -27.49
N THR A 1026 -15.88 -32.35 -28.73
CA THR A 1026 -16.11 -33.65 -29.36
C THR A 1026 -14.92 -34.58 -29.19
N ALA A 1027 -15.15 -35.90 -29.24
CA ALA A 1027 -14.07 -36.91 -29.14
C ALA A 1027 -13.01 -36.80 -30.26
N SER A 1028 -13.37 -36.20 -31.39
CA SER A 1028 -12.43 -35.87 -32.46
C SER A 1028 -11.53 -34.69 -32.14
N GLU A 1029 -11.97 -33.76 -31.29
CA GLU A 1029 -11.19 -32.58 -30.89
C GLU A 1029 -10.28 -32.87 -29.70
N HIS A 1030 -10.74 -33.67 -28.74
CA HIS A 1030 -9.97 -34.02 -27.55
C HIS A 1030 -10.29 -35.41 -27.04
N SER A 1031 -9.27 -36.19 -26.67
CA SER A 1031 -9.44 -37.55 -26.12
C SER A 1031 -10.15 -37.59 -24.76
N LEU A 1032 -10.15 -36.45 -24.06
CA LEU A 1032 -10.87 -36.23 -22.80
C LEU A 1032 -12.27 -35.63 -23.00
N ALA A 1033 -12.78 -35.52 -24.24
CA ALA A 1033 -14.15 -35.09 -24.50
C ALA A 1033 -15.17 -35.97 -23.79
N GLY A 1034 -16.29 -35.39 -23.36
CA GLY A 1034 -17.32 -36.12 -22.61
C GLY A 1034 -17.08 -36.15 -21.09
N TYR A 1035 -16.03 -35.50 -20.60
CA TYR A 1035 -15.62 -35.55 -19.20
C TYR A 1035 -15.47 -34.16 -18.55
N TRP A 1036 -15.71 -34.10 -17.24
CA TRP A 1036 -15.52 -32.93 -16.37
C TRP A 1036 -14.82 -33.32 -15.06
N ASP A 1037 -14.38 -32.33 -14.29
CA ASP A 1037 -13.53 -32.50 -13.10
C ASP A 1037 -12.36 -33.46 -13.34
N LEU A 1038 -11.61 -33.18 -14.42
CA LEU A 1038 -10.45 -33.94 -14.83
C LEU A 1038 -9.28 -33.66 -13.89
N ARG A 1039 -8.79 -34.71 -13.24
CA ARG A 1039 -7.74 -34.66 -12.22
C ARG A 1039 -6.66 -35.67 -12.55
N ILE A 1040 -5.38 -35.28 -12.47
CA ILE A 1040 -4.23 -36.13 -12.79
C ILE A 1040 -3.45 -36.53 -11.54
N ASP A 1041 -3.12 -37.83 -11.44
CA ASP A 1041 -2.31 -38.44 -10.39
C ASP A 1041 -0.94 -38.93 -10.90
N GLN A 1042 -0.82 -39.07 -12.21
CA GLN A 1042 0.40 -39.41 -12.91
C GLN A 1042 0.40 -38.79 -14.32
N ILE A 1043 1.58 -38.45 -14.82
CA ILE A 1043 1.78 -37.93 -16.16
C ILE A 1043 3.06 -38.51 -16.75
N ARG A 1044 3.01 -38.85 -18.04
CA ARG A 1044 4.15 -39.41 -18.79
C ARG A 1044 4.30 -38.67 -20.12
N VAL A 1045 5.52 -38.66 -20.62
CA VAL A 1045 5.86 -37.94 -21.85
C VAL A 1045 6.63 -38.86 -22.78
N TRP A 1046 6.04 -39.14 -23.94
CA TRP A 1046 6.66 -39.98 -24.95
C TRP A 1046 7.23 -39.13 -26.08
N LEU A 1047 8.53 -39.23 -26.27
CA LEU A 1047 9.26 -38.63 -27.38
C LEU A 1047 9.51 -39.69 -28.45
N PHE A 1048 8.65 -39.73 -29.48
CA PHE A 1048 8.69 -40.78 -30.51
C PHE A 1048 9.84 -40.56 -31.48
N GLY A 1049 10.71 -41.56 -31.64
CA GLY A 1049 11.91 -41.44 -32.47
C GLY A 1049 13.07 -40.72 -31.79
N ALA A 1050 12.97 -40.39 -30.49
CA ALA A 1050 14.13 -40.00 -29.71
C ALA A 1050 15.09 -41.20 -29.54
N THR A 1051 16.40 -40.94 -29.57
CA THR A 1051 17.41 -41.99 -29.35
C THR A 1051 18.47 -41.51 -28.36
N VAL A 1052 19.06 -42.46 -27.65
CA VAL A 1052 20.17 -42.28 -26.71
C VAL A 1052 21.14 -43.46 -26.91
N ASP A 1053 22.32 -43.41 -26.32
CA ASP A 1053 23.25 -44.54 -26.38
C ASP A 1053 22.62 -45.84 -25.85
N SER A 1054 22.72 -46.91 -26.65
CA SER A 1054 22.29 -48.27 -26.30
C SER A 1054 22.94 -48.85 -25.04
N SER A 1055 24.12 -48.35 -24.65
CA SER A 1055 24.83 -48.75 -23.42
C SER A 1055 24.21 -48.15 -22.15
N SER A 1056 23.49 -47.02 -22.27
CA SER A 1056 22.75 -46.37 -21.20
C SER A 1056 21.39 -45.88 -21.70
N PRO A 1057 20.44 -46.79 -21.98
CA PRO A 1057 19.23 -46.48 -22.74
C PRO A 1057 18.15 -45.88 -21.83
N LYS A 1058 18.46 -44.77 -21.17
CA LYS A 1058 17.56 -44.04 -20.26
C LYS A 1058 17.46 -42.59 -20.69
N LEU A 1059 16.25 -42.15 -20.99
CA LEU A 1059 15.90 -40.76 -21.26
C LEU A 1059 15.11 -40.19 -20.09
N ARG A 1060 15.55 -39.06 -19.54
CA ARG A 1060 14.93 -38.33 -18.43
C ARG A 1060 14.34 -37.05 -18.98
N ILE A 1061 13.05 -36.89 -18.73
CA ILE A 1061 12.26 -35.75 -19.15
C ILE A 1061 11.72 -35.08 -17.90
N LYS A 1062 11.95 -33.78 -17.77
CA LYS A 1062 11.33 -32.97 -16.73
C LYS A 1062 10.08 -32.31 -17.29
N LEU A 1063 8.96 -32.49 -16.61
CA LEU A 1063 7.69 -31.84 -16.94
C LEU A 1063 7.24 -30.97 -15.76
N GLU A 1064 6.88 -29.72 -16.01
CA GLU A 1064 6.49 -28.77 -14.97
C GLU A 1064 5.11 -28.16 -15.27
N HIS A 1065 4.17 -28.30 -14.34
CA HIS A 1065 2.92 -27.53 -14.32
C HIS A 1065 3.21 -26.16 -13.71
N LEU A 1066 2.81 -25.08 -14.40
CA LEU A 1066 3.19 -23.71 -14.06
C LEU A 1066 2.25 -22.99 -13.09
N GLY A 1067 1.32 -23.73 -12.49
CA GLY A 1067 0.52 -23.24 -11.36
C GLY A 1067 -0.80 -22.57 -11.72
N THR A 1068 -1.05 -22.25 -12.99
CA THR A 1068 -2.38 -21.80 -13.46
C THR A 1068 -3.11 -22.98 -14.11
N GLU A 1069 -4.34 -23.21 -13.69
CA GLU A 1069 -5.19 -24.25 -14.27
C GLU A 1069 -6.67 -23.86 -14.31
N ARG A 1070 -7.41 -24.60 -15.13
CA ARG A 1070 -8.85 -24.51 -15.28
C ARG A 1070 -9.49 -25.87 -15.07
N ILE A 1071 -10.59 -25.92 -14.34
CA ILE A 1071 -11.33 -27.15 -14.08
C ILE A 1071 -12.82 -26.90 -14.33
N VAL A 1072 -13.42 -27.75 -15.17
CA VAL A 1072 -14.85 -27.66 -15.49
C VAL A 1072 -15.64 -28.46 -14.46
N LYS A 1073 -16.69 -27.84 -13.91
CA LYS A 1073 -17.73 -28.51 -13.15
C LYS A 1073 -19.03 -28.52 -13.95
N TYR A 1074 -19.68 -29.68 -13.93
CA TYR A 1074 -21.03 -29.82 -14.46
C TYR A 1074 -22.04 -29.78 -13.31
N GLU A 1075 -23.00 -28.86 -13.38
CA GLU A 1075 -24.09 -28.75 -12.41
C GLU A 1075 -25.39 -29.18 -13.10
N ASP A 1076 -25.86 -30.39 -12.76
CA ASP A 1076 -27.24 -30.78 -13.07
C ASP A 1076 -28.16 -29.84 -12.27
N GLY A 1077 -29.24 -29.36 -12.87
CA GLY A 1077 -29.99 -28.13 -12.50
C GLY A 1077 -30.62 -28.07 -11.11
N SER A 1078 -30.21 -28.89 -10.16
CA SER A 1078 -30.48 -28.80 -8.74
C SER A 1078 -29.38 -28.02 -8.01
N ILE A 1079 -29.72 -26.78 -7.62
CA ILE A 1079 -29.01 -25.89 -6.67
C ILE A 1079 -27.96 -24.96 -7.33
N VAL A 1080 -28.36 -23.72 -7.62
CA VAL A 1080 -27.45 -22.55 -7.61
C VAL A 1080 -28.15 -21.37 -6.96
N SER A 1081 -27.67 -20.97 -5.78
CA SER A 1081 -27.89 -19.64 -5.22
C SER A 1081 -26.54 -19.03 -4.83
N ASP A 1082 -25.83 -18.47 -5.81
CA ASP A 1082 -24.64 -17.63 -5.60
C ASP A 1082 -24.88 -16.26 -6.28
N PRO A 1083 -24.80 -15.14 -5.55
CA PRO A 1083 -25.08 -13.79 -6.07
C PRO A 1083 -23.92 -13.13 -6.84
N SER A 1084 -22.78 -13.82 -7.06
CA SER A 1084 -21.57 -13.18 -7.63
C SER A 1084 -21.54 -12.98 -9.15
N THR A 1085 -22.60 -13.34 -9.89
CA THR A 1085 -22.72 -13.05 -11.33
C THR A 1085 -24.01 -12.30 -11.66
N GLU A 1086 -24.06 -11.00 -11.36
CA GLU A 1086 -25.00 -10.09 -12.03
C GLU A 1086 -24.54 -9.85 -13.48
N SER A 1087 -24.86 -10.80 -14.36
CA SER A 1087 -24.90 -10.56 -15.81
C SER A 1087 -25.81 -11.57 -16.48
N GLN A 1088 -27.06 -11.14 -16.69
CA GLN A 1088 -28.02 -11.60 -17.70
C GLN A 1088 -28.39 -13.10 -17.71
N ALA A 1089 -29.50 -13.43 -17.05
CA ALA A 1089 -30.37 -14.51 -17.51
C ALA A 1089 -31.85 -14.18 -17.20
N THR A 1090 -32.55 -13.59 -18.18
CA THR A 1090 -34.01 -13.36 -18.12
C THR A 1090 -34.80 -14.59 -18.63
N ASN A 1091 -34.46 -15.80 -18.18
CA ASN A 1091 -35.28 -16.98 -18.49
C ASN A 1091 -35.14 -18.11 -17.45
N PRO A 1092 -36.18 -18.42 -16.64
CA PRO A 1092 -36.11 -19.41 -15.56
C PRO A 1092 -36.56 -20.80 -16.03
N ALA A 1093 -35.94 -21.34 -17.08
CA ALA A 1093 -36.17 -22.71 -17.54
C ALA A 1093 -34.85 -23.49 -17.50
N LEU A 1094 -34.72 -24.41 -16.53
CA LEU A 1094 -33.76 -25.53 -16.44
C LEU A 1094 -32.53 -25.39 -17.37
N ALA A 1095 -31.64 -24.46 -17.05
CA ALA A 1095 -30.36 -24.33 -17.73
C ALA A 1095 -29.32 -25.13 -16.95
N VAL A 1096 -29.00 -26.31 -17.47
CA VAL A 1096 -27.75 -27.01 -17.13
C VAL A 1096 -26.61 -26.04 -17.44
N SER A 1097 -25.88 -25.57 -16.42
CA SER A 1097 -24.78 -24.64 -16.60
C SER A 1097 -23.44 -25.31 -16.30
N GLU A 1098 -22.52 -25.26 -17.26
CA GLU A 1098 -21.12 -25.56 -17.02
C GLU A 1098 -20.47 -24.39 -16.28
N ARG A 1099 -19.71 -24.69 -15.21
CA ARG A 1099 -18.95 -23.69 -14.47
C ARG A 1099 -17.45 -23.96 -14.64
N ILE A 1100 -16.69 -22.96 -15.07
CA ILE A 1100 -15.24 -23.05 -15.20
C ILE A 1100 -14.62 -22.41 -13.95
N PHE A 1101 -13.89 -23.21 -13.19
CA PHE A 1101 -13.08 -22.72 -12.09
C PHE A 1101 -11.66 -22.42 -12.57
N THR A 1102 -11.15 -21.25 -12.23
CA THR A 1102 -9.74 -20.89 -12.45
C THR A 1102 -9.02 -20.88 -11.11
N PHE A 1103 -7.86 -21.54 -11.08
CA PHE A 1103 -7.02 -21.62 -9.89
C PHE A 1103 -5.59 -21.20 -10.19
N LYS A 1104 -4.95 -20.56 -9.19
CA LYS A 1104 -3.51 -20.36 -9.11
C LYS A 1104 -2.93 -21.12 -7.92
N HIS A 1105 -1.86 -21.86 -8.11
CA HIS A 1105 -1.17 -22.65 -7.09
C HIS A 1105 0.33 -22.80 -7.39
N ASP A 1106 1.08 -23.46 -6.50
CA ASP A 1106 2.53 -23.66 -6.65
C ASP A 1106 2.92 -24.47 -7.90
N HIS A 1107 4.11 -24.19 -8.44
CA HIS A 1107 4.71 -24.97 -9.53
C HIS A 1107 4.91 -26.44 -9.14
N VAL A 1108 4.63 -27.34 -10.08
CA VAL A 1108 4.72 -28.79 -9.84
C VAL A 1108 5.63 -29.43 -10.88
N ALA A 1109 6.80 -29.90 -10.47
CA ALA A 1109 7.74 -30.57 -11.36
C ALA A 1109 7.73 -32.09 -11.15
N VAL A 1110 7.75 -32.85 -12.25
CA VAL A 1110 7.87 -34.30 -12.27
C VAL A 1110 8.95 -34.71 -13.27
N ASN A 1111 9.70 -35.74 -12.92
CA ASN A 1111 10.62 -36.38 -13.83
C ASN A 1111 10.00 -37.68 -14.35
N PHE A 1112 9.97 -37.85 -15.66
CA PHE A 1112 9.60 -39.08 -16.34
C PHE A 1112 10.86 -39.71 -16.95
N GLU A 1113 11.04 -41.01 -16.74
CA GLU A 1113 12.17 -41.76 -17.29
C GLU A 1113 11.69 -42.99 -18.06
N TYR A 1114 12.28 -43.25 -19.23
CA TYR A 1114 12.00 -44.47 -20.00
C TYR A 1114 13.17 -44.80 -20.94
N ASN A 1115 13.14 -46.01 -21.51
CA ASN A 1115 14.01 -46.37 -22.62
C ASN A 1115 13.38 -45.93 -23.95
N PRO A 1116 13.97 -44.97 -24.69
CA PRO A 1116 13.38 -44.46 -25.93
C PRO A 1116 13.67 -45.33 -27.16
N LEU A 1117 14.58 -46.30 -27.07
CA LEU A 1117 14.98 -47.12 -28.21
C LEU A 1117 13.83 -48.01 -28.69
N GLY A 1118 13.48 -47.85 -29.97
CA GLY A 1118 12.40 -48.60 -30.60
C GLY A 1118 10.99 -48.06 -30.31
N ILE A 1119 10.87 -46.89 -29.66
CA ILE A 1119 9.59 -46.24 -29.39
C ILE A 1119 9.29 -45.22 -30.50
N LEU A 1120 8.56 -45.65 -31.54
CA LEU A 1120 8.27 -44.83 -32.73
C LEU A 1120 6.84 -44.29 -32.79
N ASN A 1121 5.94 -44.87 -32.01
CA ASN A 1121 4.54 -44.51 -31.93
C ASN A 1121 3.98 -44.89 -30.55
N ILE A 1122 2.69 -44.65 -30.34
CA ILE A 1122 2.05 -44.91 -29.05
C ILE A 1122 1.91 -46.41 -28.77
N GLU A 1123 1.78 -47.24 -29.81
CA GLU A 1123 1.66 -48.70 -29.67
C GLU A 1123 2.95 -49.33 -29.11
N ASP A 1124 4.10 -48.72 -29.43
CA ASP A 1124 5.41 -49.18 -28.95
C ASP A 1124 5.65 -48.88 -27.46
N THR A 1125 4.92 -47.94 -26.84
CA THR A 1125 5.13 -47.57 -25.43
C THR A 1125 4.78 -48.70 -24.46
N SER A 1126 3.91 -49.63 -24.87
CA SER A 1126 3.59 -50.85 -24.13
C SER A 1126 4.81 -51.77 -23.91
N LYS A 1127 5.86 -51.61 -24.73
CA LYS A 1127 7.13 -52.36 -24.66
C LYS A 1127 8.21 -51.60 -23.87
N ALA A 1128 7.97 -50.32 -23.54
CA ALA A 1128 8.94 -49.48 -22.87
C ALA A 1128 9.13 -49.92 -21.41
N LYS A 1129 10.39 -50.12 -21.00
CA LYS A 1129 10.70 -50.34 -19.59
C LYS A 1129 10.65 -49.01 -18.83
N ILE A 1130 9.65 -48.87 -17.97
CA ILE A 1130 9.46 -47.71 -17.10
C ILE A 1130 10.01 -48.05 -15.70
N PRO A 1131 10.98 -47.30 -15.14
CA PRO A 1131 11.39 -47.44 -13.75
C PRO A 1131 10.21 -47.17 -12.81
N SER A 1132 10.07 -47.95 -11.72
CA SER A 1132 8.99 -47.75 -10.74
C SER A 1132 9.07 -46.37 -10.05
N GLY A 1133 7.93 -45.71 -9.83
CA GLY A 1133 7.85 -44.52 -8.94
C GLY A 1133 7.42 -43.17 -9.54
N GLN A 1134 6.82 -43.11 -10.73
CA GLN A 1134 6.53 -41.85 -11.46
C GLN A 1134 5.20 -41.17 -11.13
N ASN A 1135 4.71 -41.32 -9.90
CA ASN A 1135 3.47 -40.67 -9.48
C ASN A 1135 3.75 -39.30 -8.88
N PHE A 1136 2.78 -38.39 -8.91
CA PHE A 1136 2.89 -37.20 -8.07
C PHE A 1136 2.92 -37.63 -6.59
N PRO A 1137 3.97 -37.27 -5.83
CA PRO A 1137 4.09 -37.68 -4.44
C PRO A 1137 3.00 -37.03 -3.59
N GLY A 1138 2.35 -37.81 -2.72
CA GLY A 1138 1.33 -37.32 -1.79
C GLY A 1138 -0.01 -36.94 -2.42
N VAL A 1139 -0.23 -37.17 -3.72
CA VAL A 1139 -1.50 -36.84 -4.39
C VAL A 1139 -2.58 -37.90 -4.11
N TYR A 1140 -3.80 -37.43 -3.81
CA TYR A 1140 -4.97 -38.28 -3.58
C TYR A 1140 -5.41 -39.03 -4.85
N ARG A 1141 -5.82 -40.31 -4.71
CA ARG A 1141 -6.16 -41.21 -5.85
C ARG A 1141 -7.57 -41.80 -5.84
N GLY A 1142 -8.47 -41.27 -5.02
CA GLY A 1142 -9.90 -41.45 -5.22
C GLY A 1142 -10.57 -42.76 -4.79
N GLN A 1143 -9.89 -43.76 -4.19
CA GLN A 1143 -10.59 -45.06 -3.95
C GLN A 1143 -10.47 -45.77 -2.60
N ASN A 1144 -9.70 -45.29 -1.59
CA ASN A 1144 -9.80 -45.75 -0.18
C ASN A 1144 -8.67 -45.16 0.68
N VAL A 1145 -8.57 -43.83 0.75
CA VAL A 1145 -7.51 -43.19 1.55
C VAL A 1145 -8.12 -42.18 2.50
N ASP A 1146 -7.95 -42.42 3.79
CA ASP A 1146 -8.09 -41.40 4.82
C ASP A 1146 -7.18 -40.22 4.43
N VAL A 1147 -7.78 -39.07 4.12
CA VAL A 1147 -7.03 -37.91 3.58
C VAL A 1147 -6.19 -37.31 4.70
N ARG A 1148 -4.93 -37.74 4.77
CA ARG A 1148 -3.96 -37.28 5.76
C ARG A 1148 -3.57 -35.82 5.55
N THR A 1149 -2.95 -35.23 6.56
CA THR A 1149 -2.47 -33.84 6.58
C THR A 1149 -1.46 -33.51 5.46
N GLU A 1150 -0.72 -34.49 4.98
CA GLU A 1150 0.27 -34.33 3.91
C GLU A 1150 -0.31 -34.51 2.50
N THR A 1151 -1.60 -34.82 2.39
CA THR A 1151 -2.24 -35.12 1.09
C THR A 1151 -2.41 -33.85 0.25
N LEU A 1152 -2.06 -33.96 -1.03
CA LEU A 1152 -2.22 -32.92 -2.03
C LEU A 1152 -3.42 -33.21 -2.93
N ALA A 1153 -4.17 -32.17 -3.28
CA ALA A 1153 -5.17 -32.26 -4.32
C ALA A 1153 -4.50 -32.61 -5.66
N PRO A 1154 -5.10 -33.54 -6.42
CA PRO A 1154 -4.72 -33.72 -7.80
C PRO A 1154 -5.06 -32.45 -8.59
N MET A 1155 -4.15 -32.06 -9.46
CA MET A 1155 -4.35 -30.93 -10.38
C MET A 1155 -5.03 -31.41 -11.66
N GLY A 1156 -5.61 -30.50 -12.41
CA GLY A 1156 -6.11 -30.76 -13.75
C GLY A 1156 -4.99 -30.74 -14.79
N PRO A 1157 -5.25 -31.30 -15.99
CA PRO A 1157 -4.33 -31.22 -17.11
C PRO A 1157 -4.37 -29.85 -17.81
N PHE A 1158 -5.44 -29.08 -17.62
CA PHE A 1158 -5.74 -27.86 -18.37
C PHE A 1158 -5.08 -26.63 -17.77
N GLY A 1159 -3.77 -26.60 -17.91
CA GLY A 1159 -2.93 -25.53 -17.47
C GLY A 1159 -1.73 -25.37 -18.39
N GLN A 1160 -0.85 -24.46 -18.00
CA GLN A 1160 0.40 -24.27 -18.73
C GLN A 1160 1.46 -25.25 -18.25
N TRP A 1161 2.12 -25.89 -19.21
CA TRP A 1161 3.16 -26.89 -18.99
C TRP A 1161 4.48 -26.49 -19.62
N LYS A 1162 5.58 -26.98 -19.02
CA LYS A 1162 6.94 -26.93 -19.54
C LYS A 1162 7.51 -28.34 -19.63
N LEU A 1163 8.00 -28.72 -20.80
CA LEU A 1163 8.77 -29.95 -21.00
C LEU A 1163 10.23 -29.58 -21.22
N SER A 1164 11.14 -30.23 -20.49
CA SER A 1164 12.58 -30.04 -20.60
C SER A 1164 13.32 -31.38 -20.70
N VAL A 1165 14.31 -31.47 -21.57
CA VAL A 1165 15.24 -32.59 -21.69
C VAL A 1165 16.66 -32.03 -21.66
N ASP A 1166 17.42 -32.39 -20.64
CA ASP A 1166 18.79 -31.93 -20.46
C ASP A 1166 19.75 -33.02 -20.95
N ALA A 1167 20.44 -32.74 -22.06
CA ALA A 1167 21.35 -33.66 -22.70
C ALA A 1167 22.56 -34.02 -21.82
N SER A 1168 22.88 -33.24 -20.78
CA SER A 1168 23.96 -33.57 -19.86
C SER A 1168 23.70 -34.85 -19.06
N TYR A 1169 22.45 -35.28 -18.93
CA TYR A 1169 22.08 -36.55 -18.30
C TYR A 1169 22.09 -37.75 -19.28
N HIS A 1170 22.37 -37.52 -20.57
CA HIS A 1170 22.17 -38.50 -21.64
C HIS A 1170 23.38 -38.57 -22.58
N ILE A 1171 24.04 -39.73 -22.61
CA ILE A 1171 25.12 -40.00 -23.57
C ILE A 1171 24.47 -40.14 -24.96
N HIS A 1172 24.95 -39.34 -25.93
CA HIS A 1172 24.49 -39.35 -27.32
C HIS A 1172 22.97 -39.16 -27.53
N LEU A 1173 22.34 -38.24 -26.79
CA LEU A 1173 20.95 -37.86 -27.04
C LEU A 1173 20.78 -37.30 -28.47
N ASP A 1174 19.89 -37.92 -29.26
CA ASP A 1174 19.48 -37.44 -30.57
C ASP A 1174 17.96 -37.36 -30.70
N LEU A 1175 17.47 -36.13 -30.93
CA LEU A 1175 16.06 -35.80 -31.15
C LEU A 1175 15.76 -35.45 -32.62
N SER A 1176 16.72 -35.59 -33.54
CA SER A 1176 16.54 -35.25 -34.97
C SER A 1176 15.40 -36.03 -35.61
N ASN A 1177 15.27 -37.30 -35.23
CA ASN A 1177 14.24 -38.24 -35.68
C ASN A 1177 12.93 -38.14 -34.91
N LEU A 1178 12.74 -37.14 -34.03
CA LEU A 1178 11.53 -37.00 -33.24
C LEU A 1178 10.29 -36.81 -34.14
N THR A 1179 9.39 -37.77 -34.22
CA THR A 1179 8.20 -37.71 -35.11
C THR A 1179 6.95 -37.22 -34.38
N GLY A 1180 6.96 -37.23 -33.05
CA GLY A 1180 5.83 -36.79 -32.25
C GLY A 1180 6.16 -36.71 -30.77
N ILE A 1181 5.36 -35.91 -30.06
CA ILE A 1181 5.35 -35.85 -28.60
C ILE A 1181 3.93 -36.18 -28.15
N THR A 1182 3.79 -37.15 -27.26
CA THR A 1182 2.51 -37.49 -26.64
C THR A 1182 2.60 -37.35 -25.13
N ILE A 1183 1.65 -36.62 -24.57
CA ILE A 1183 1.43 -36.52 -23.14
C ILE A 1183 0.41 -37.60 -22.76
N GLU A 1184 0.83 -38.55 -21.95
CA GLU A 1184 -0.05 -39.58 -21.42
C GLU A 1184 -0.46 -39.20 -19.99
N LEU A 1185 -1.76 -39.02 -19.81
CA LEU A 1185 -2.39 -38.56 -18.59
C LEU A 1185 -3.03 -39.74 -17.87
N TRP A 1186 -2.81 -39.78 -16.56
CA TRP A 1186 -3.40 -40.75 -15.66
C TRP A 1186 -4.10 -40.00 -14.54
N GLY A 1187 -5.30 -40.45 -14.19
CA GLY A 1187 -6.01 -39.91 -13.04
C GLY A 1187 -7.47 -40.29 -13.00
N SER A 1188 -8.30 -39.36 -12.60
CA SER A 1188 -9.73 -39.54 -12.32
C SER A 1188 -10.56 -38.46 -12.99
N THR A 1189 -11.76 -38.83 -13.43
CA THR A 1189 -12.68 -37.89 -14.06
C THR A 1189 -14.15 -38.26 -13.86
N ALA A 1190 -15.03 -37.27 -13.85
CA ALA A 1190 -16.47 -37.47 -13.96
C ALA A 1190 -16.92 -37.36 -15.43
N GLN A 1191 -18.02 -38.02 -15.80
CA GLN A 1191 -18.62 -37.97 -17.14
C GLN A 1191 -19.81 -37.00 -17.14
N PHE A 1192 -20.00 -36.25 -18.23
CA PHE A 1192 -21.12 -35.29 -18.41
C PHE A 1192 -22.50 -35.96 -18.39
#